data_AF-A0A841SQH9-F1
#
_entry.id   AF-A0A841SQH9-F1
#
_cell.length_a   1.000
_cell.length_b   1.000
_cell.length_c   1.000
_cell.angle_alpha   90.00
_cell.angle_beta   90.00
_cell.angle_gamma   90.00
#
_symmetry.space_group_name_H-M   'P 1'
#
loop_
_entity.id
_entity.type
_entity.pdbx_description
1 polymer ?
#
loop_
_entity_poly.entity_id
_entity_poly.type
_entity_poly.pdbx_seq_one_letter_code
_entity_poly.pdbx_strand_id
1 'polypeptide(L)'
;MIQPAHASPTGRPDPWPSEVGPARPDGVRPGLLPDPVENLGAPISSLTVMEGTVGRSPDGRDIVYAVPAGENANLNVVDLHTRQLLHTVPLPGAAGAWGIVVASDGSLYVGTYPNAHLYRYDPVAGTVTSLGRPIAGESFIYGLTADSNGNVYGGTYPNAHAFKYSRSTGQVTDYGSLDPVQQYARSTVYDPDRNALFVGVSTPAAKLIRIDLTSGAIQNVTPPGLVATEFNDLDYAAGRVFANGAGRLAVIDAVTYEQIKFTDATTGGLVLTYPIAARGVSGAGPGGVYFTTATTLNVMRYDLTTNTVSTATTPPVRMSRGAAIGYGWVTENGQQVLYGLAGNYSGGTFRYDPQAKTLAQWSSPFQYVPVALQHTIVDPVTGKVYVNAYLNGTTSVYDPATGRATVTARQGQVEGWSWGTSPKMWVGIYPYGRLQQWDTSLPESTTNPRVLFSLVDSDHQNRPFAVVPSGNSVYVGTTPGYGEYGGAITVYDVPSNTYKVYRHLVTDQSIASILPVGSSLWAGSAIEGGQGTEPRATEARLIKVDPATGAVSKNVVPVPGAASINELTIGPDGNIWGLADGTVFVANKTTGVVLRTYPVFPGRITGHDGALSWRDGYLYGVSGGRLFVVDGLGGASTIIRDHGLNRLAEGPDGKYYSLLRLDGWTIPTNLASYTPPADPCAKSDLRAQVWTGNINSQVQNRHLRYGCTLTDELPDAKAQWPSHGAYVVAVDRRLRQLEADGQVERWEGIMIRFAAAISNVGRR
;
A
#
# COMPACT_ATOMS: atom_id res chain seq x y z
N MET A 1 17.41 30.28 -32.14
CA MET A 1 16.65 30.79 -30.99
C MET A 1 16.20 29.59 -30.19
N ILE A 2 16.84 29.35 -29.06
CA ILE A 2 16.67 28.16 -28.23
C ILE A 2 15.60 28.49 -27.19
N GLN A 3 14.44 27.83 -27.25
CA GLN A 3 13.43 27.89 -26.19
C GLN A 3 13.96 27.15 -24.95
N PRO A 4 13.78 27.70 -23.73
CA PRO A 4 14.24 27.05 -22.52
C PRO A 4 13.33 25.85 -22.18
N ALA A 5 13.97 24.76 -21.75
CA ALA A 5 13.31 23.60 -21.19
C ALA A 5 12.46 24.02 -19.97
N HIS A 6 11.17 23.71 -19.99
CA HIS A 6 10.32 23.79 -18.81
C HIS A 6 10.82 22.78 -17.78
N ALA A 7 11.29 23.28 -16.64
CA ALA A 7 11.58 22.48 -15.46
C ALA A 7 10.30 21.77 -15.00
N SER A 8 10.37 20.45 -14.82
CA SER A 8 9.31 19.66 -14.19
C SER A 8 9.04 20.16 -12.77
N PRO A 9 7.80 20.12 -12.26
CA PRO A 9 7.51 20.53 -10.90
C PRO A 9 8.10 19.51 -9.92
N THR A 10 9.27 19.82 -9.36
CA THR A 10 9.78 19.19 -8.14
C THR A 10 8.91 19.65 -6.97
N GLY A 11 8.04 18.79 -6.45
CA GLY A 11 7.24 19.14 -5.26
C GLY A 11 6.00 18.31 -4.95
N ARG A 12 5.61 17.33 -5.78
CA ARG A 12 4.51 16.42 -5.45
C ARG A 12 5.06 15.21 -4.68
N PRO A 13 4.64 14.97 -3.42
CA PRO A 13 4.76 13.65 -2.82
C PRO A 13 3.99 12.68 -3.73
N ASP A 14 4.56 11.52 -4.02
CA ASP A 14 3.75 10.42 -4.51
C ASP A 14 2.70 10.15 -3.43
N PRO A 15 1.39 10.27 -3.71
CA PRO A 15 0.37 10.18 -2.68
C PRO A 15 0.27 8.77 -2.07
N TRP A 16 0.87 7.72 -2.67
CA TRP A 16 0.78 6.35 -2.18
C TRP A 16 2.07 5.52 -2.39
N PRO A 17 3.12 5.65 -1.54
CA PRO A 17 4.29 4.77 -1.50
C PRO A 17 4.06 3.25 -1.52
N SER A 18 2.86 2.72 -1.28
CA SER A 18 2.58 1.30 -1.54
C SER A 18 2.66 0.93 -3.02
N GLU A 19 2.50 1.89 -3.94
CA GLU A 19 2.58 1.67 -5.39
C GLU A 19 3.99 1.86 -5.96
N VAL A 20 4.87 2.60 -5.27
CA VAL A 20 6.23 2.96 -5.79
C VAL A 20 7.38 2.82 -4.77
N GLY A 21 7.12 2.40 -3.53
CA GLY A 21 8.07 2.49 -2.42
C GLY A 21 8.37 3.95 -2.03
N PRO A 22 9.05 4.20 -0.89
CA PRO A 22 9.46 5.57 -0.54
C PRO A 22 10.38 6.15 -1.62
N ALA A 23 10.16 7.42 -1.98
CA ALA A 23 10.94 8.14 -2.98
C ALA A 23 12.45 8.01 -2.72
N ARG A 24 13.21 7.70 -3.77
CA ARG A 24 14.67 7.46 -3.74
C ARG A 24 15.42 8.66 -3.15
N PRO A 25 16.15 8.50 -2.03
CA PRO A 25 17.21 9.39 -1.63
C PRO A 25 18.58 8.77 -1.96
N ASP A 26 18.73 8.13 -3.12
CA ASP A 26 19.96 7.37 -3.40
C ASP A 26 20.94 8.24 -4.20
N GLY A 27 21.68 9.10 -3.49
CA GLY A 27 22.98 9.58 -3.93
C GLY A 27 24.04 8.50 -3.64
N VAL A 28 24.95 8.24 -4.59
CA VAL A 28 26.06 7.29 -4.43
C VAL A 28 26.84 7.62 -3.16
N ARG A 29 26.92 6.65 -2.22
CA ARG A 29 27.65 6.83 -0.96
C ARG A 29 29.09 6.29 -1.05
N PRO A 30 30.08 7.06 -0.56
CA PRO A 30 31.38 6.55 -0.13
C PRO A 30 31.35 6.12 1.35
N GLY A 31 31.84 4.89 1.63
CA GLY A 31 32.26 4.44 2.97
C GLY A 31 31.18 3.76 3.84
N LEU A 32 31.22 2.43 3.90
CA LEU A 32 30.29 1.57 4.66
C LEU A 32 30.67 1.53 6.16
N LEU A 33 29.97 2.29 7.00
CA LEU A 33 29.68 1.77 8.33
C LEU A 33 28.80 0.50 8.16
N PRO A 34 28.91 -0.51 9.03
CA PRO A 34 28.00 -1.65 9.01
C PRO A 34 26.55 -1.13 9.08
N ASP A 35 25.67 -1.74 8.30
CA ASP A 35 24.25 -1.44 8.37
C ASP A 35 23.75 -1.69 9.80
N PRO A 36 23.11 -0.71 10.48
CA PRO A 36 22.63 -0.91 11.84
C PRO A 36 21.48 -1.93 11.92
N VAL A 37 20.87 -2.30 10.80
CA VAL A 37 19.81 -3.31 10.76
C VAL A 37 20.31 -4.65 10.24
N GLU A 38 19.73 -5.72 10.79
CA GLU A 38 19.91 -7.09 10.31
C GLU A 38 18.82 -7.41 9.28
N ASN A 39 19.22 -7.81 8.07
CA ASN A 39 18.31 -8.31 7.04
C ASN A 39 17.90 -9.76 7.34
N LEU A 40 16.63 -9.98 7.66
CA LEU A 40 16.04 -11.27 8.02
C LEU A 40 15.50 -12.04 6.81
N GLY A 41 15.75 -11.56 5.59
CA GLY A 41 15.29 -12.19 4.35
C GLY A 41 13.84 -11.88 4.01
N ALA A 42 13.34 -12.50 2.93
CA ALA A 42 11.97 -12.34 2.47
C ALA A 42 11.03 -13.30 3.23
N PRO A 43 10.12 -12.79 4.09
CA PRO A 43 9.21 -13.65 4.86
C PRO A 43 8.08 -14.22 3.99
N ILE A 44 7.83 -13.63 2.81
CA ILE A 44 6.76 -14.02 1.91
C ILE A 44 7.32 -14.14 0.49
N SER A 45 7.13 -15.32 -0.10
CA SER A 45 7.12 -15.48 -1.56
C SER A 45 5.72 -15.89 -1.97
N SER A 46 5.16 -15.21 -2.96
CA SER A 46 3.80 -15.51 -3.42
C SER A 46 3.68 -15.39 -4.92
N LEU A 47 2.59 -15.95 -5.44
CA LEU A 47 2.23 -15.85 -6.85
C LEU A 47 1.09 -14.84 -6.95
N THR A 48 1.31 -13.79 -7.73
CA THR A 48 0.29 -12.78 -8.00
C THR A 48 0.36 -12.40 -9.48
N VAL A 49 -0.57 -12.89 -10.28
CA VAL A 49 -0.68 -12.58 -11.71
C VAL A 49 -1.91 -11.70 -11.91
N MET A 50 -1.71 -10.50 -12.49
CA MET A 50 -2.82 -9.57 -12.73
C MET A 50 -3.61 -9.94 -13.99
N GLU A 51 -2.86 -10.26 -15.04
CA GLU A 51 -3.34 -10.71 -16.33
C GLU A 51 -2.28 -11.65 -16.95
N GLY A 52 -2.73 -12.62 -17.74
CA GLY A 52 -1.86 -13.45 -18.57
C GLY A 52 -2.44 -13.63 -19.96
N THR A 53 -1.67 -14.19 -20.87
CA THR A 53 -2.12 -14.41 -22.25
C THR A 53 -1.62 -15.74 -22.80
N VAL A 54 -2.25 -16.21 -23.87
CA VAL A 54 -1.84 -17.42 -24.58
C VAL A 54 -1.26 -17.02 -25.93
N GLY A 55 -0.10 -17.58 -26.27
CA GLY A 55 0.55 -17.38 -27.54
C GLY A 55 1.22 -18.66 -28.03
N ARG A 56 2.16 -18.51 -28.96
CA ARG A 56 2.91 -19.64 -29.51
C ARG A 56 4.41 -19.41 -29.44
N SER A 57 5.16 -20.49 -29.27
CA SER A 57 6.60 -20.51 -29.49
C SER A 57 6.92 -20.70 -30.98
N PRO A 58 8.18 -20.46 -31.41
CA PRO A 58 8.58 -20.62 -32.80
C PRO A 58 8.48 -22.06 -33.32
N ASP A 59 8.64 -23.05 -32.44
CA ASP A 59 8.46 -24.47 -32.74
C ASP A 59 6.99 -24.92 -32.68
N GLY A 60 6.05 -23.99 -32.55
CA GLY A 60 4.62 -24.22 -32.66
C GLY A 60 3.94 -24.72 -31.40
N ARG A 61 4.60 -24.70 -30.24
CA ARG A 61 3.97 -25.04 -28.95
C ARG A 61 3.02 -23.93 -28.54
N ASP A 62 1.92 -24.31 -27.90
CA ASP A 62 1.01 -23.36 -27.28
C ASP A 62 1.53 -23.00 -25.88
N ILE A 63 1.68 -21.71 -25.63
CA ILE A 63 2.36 -21.18 -24.45
C ILE A 63 1.40 -20.30 -23.66
N VAL A 64 1.43 -20.43 -22.34
CA VAL A 64 0.87 -19.43 -21.43
C VAL A 64 1.98 -18.53 -20.90
N TYR A 65 1.76 -17.22 -21.04
CA TYR A 65 2.64 -16.17 -20.58
C TYR A 65 2.01 -15.46 -19.38
N ALA A 66 2.80 -15.28 -18.32
CA ALA A 66 2.37 -14.56 -17.14
C ALA A 66 3.55 -13.87 -16.46
N VAL A 67 3.27 -12.77 -15.75
CA VAL A 67 4.25 -12.03 -14.96
C VAL A 67 3.80 -12.01 -13.50
N PRO A 68 4.31 -12.94 -12.66
CA PRO A 68 4.15 -12.85 -11.21
C PRO A 68 4.72 -11.53 -10.68
N ALA A 69 3.94 -10.83 -9.86
CA ALA A 69 4.34 -9.60 -9.21
C ALA A 69 5.33 -9.87 -8.06
N GLY A 70 6.43 -9.11 -8.05
CA GLY A 70 7.55 -9.16 -7.13
C GLY A 70 8.72 -8.33 -7.69
N GLU A 71 9.72 -8.05 -6.87
CA GLU A 71 10.86 -7.20 -7.32
C GLU A 71 11.59 -7.86 -8.49
N ASN A 72 11.93 -7.06 -9.51
CA ASN A 72 12.54 -7.53 -10.76
C ASN A 72 11.75 -8.70 -11.35
N ALA A 73 10.44 -8.48 -11.51
CA ALA A 73 9.48 -9.44 -11.98
C ALA A 73 9.98 -10.18 -13.23
N ASN A 74 9.63 -11.46 -13.34
CA ASN A 74 10.04 -12.29 -14.46
C ASN A 74 8.83 -12.67 -15.33
N LEU A 75 8.99 -12.59 -16.64
CA LEU A 75 8.09 -13.25 -17.57
C LEU A 75 8.27 -14.76 -17.43
N ASN A 76 7.19 -15.46 -17.15
CA ASN A 76 7.14 -16.92 -17.11
C ASN A 76 6.59 -17.46 -18.43
N VAL A 77 7.30 -18.43 -19.00
CA VAL A 77 6.96 -19.08 -20.27
C VAL A 77 6.64 -20.54 -19.98
N VAL A 78 5.36 -20.91 -20.02
CA VAL A 78 4.90 -22.27 -19.68
C VAL A 78 4.24 -22.92 -20.88
N ASP A 79 4.65 -24.15 -21.19
CA ASP A 79 4.03 -24.96 -22.23
C ASP A 79 2.69 -25.51 -21.73
N LEU A 80 1.61 -25.27 -22.49
CA LEU A 80 0.24 -25.61 -22.07
C LEU A 80 -0.01 -27.12 -22.00
N HIS A 81 0.63 -27.89 -22.87
CA HIS A 81 0.34 -29.32 -23.04
C HIS A 81 1.14 -30.18 -22.07
N THR A 82 2.44 -29.94 -21.99
CA THR A 82 3.35 -30.62 -21.05
C THR A 82 3.25 -30.05 -19.64
N ARG A 83 2.72 -28.83 -19.49
CA ARG A 83 2.56 -28.10 -18.22
C ARG A 83 3.90 -27.84 -17.52
N GLN A 84 4.95 -27.65 -18.31
CA GLN A 84 6.29 -27.37 -17.82
C GLN A 84 6.62 -25.89 -17.96
N LEU A 85 7.24 -25.32 -16.92
CA LEU A 85 7.91 -24.03 -17.02
C LEU A 85 9.15 -24.22 -17.89
N LEU A 86 9.17 -23.60 -19.07
CA LEU A 86 10.29 -23.70 -20.00
C LEU A 86 11.44 -22.82 -19.54
N HIS A 87 11.15 -21.56 -19.22
CA HIS A 87 12.11 -20.61 -18.69
C HIS A 87 11.42 -19.38 -18.09
N THR A 88 12.19 -18.62 -17.31
CA THR A 88 11.82 -17.29 -16.82
C THR A 88 12.77 -16.24 -17.38
N VAL A 89 12.23 -15.09 -17.75
CA VAL A 89 13.00 -13.99 -18.35
C VAL A 89 12.83 -12.71 -17.52
N PRO A 90 13.91 -12.10 -17.01
CA PRO A 90 13.82 -10.88 -16.21
C PRO A 90 13.20 -9.69 -16.94
N LEU A 91 12.44 -8.90 -16.18
CA LEU A 91 11.95 -7.57 -16.54
C LEU A 91 12.59 -6.56 -15.56
N PRO A 92 13.86 -6.14 -15.78
CA PRO A 92 14.61 -5.36 -14.79
C PRO A 92 13.90 -4.05 -14.42
N GLY A 93 13.73 -3.78 -13.12
CA GLY A 93 13.04 -2.61 -12.59
C GLY A 93 11.50 -2.69 -12.58
N ALA A 94 10.92 -3.80 -13.02
CA ALA A 94 9.48 -4.07 -12.89
C ALA A 94 9.19 -4.78 -11.56
N ALA A 95 8.10 -4.41 -10.91
CA ALA A 95 7.49 -5.11 -9.77
C ALA A 95 6.32 -6.02 -10.20
N GLY A 96 5.91 -5.97 -11.47
CA GLY A 96 4.83 -6.78 -12.05
C GLY A 96 4.29 -6.16 -13.32
N ALA A 97 3.26 -6.78 -13.90
CA ALA A 97 2.61 -6.29 -15.11
C ALA A 97 1.09 -6.31 -14.96
N TRP A 98 0.43 -5.26 -15.44
CA TRP A 98 -1.04 -5.18 -15.50
C TRP A 98 -1.60 -5.39 -16.90
N GLY A 99 -0.76 -5.25 -17.93
CA GLY A 99 -1.14 -5.48 -19.32
C GLY A 99 -0.13 -6.36 -20.01
N ILE A 100 -0.63 -7.34 -20.77
CA ILE A 100 0.18 -8.29 -21.52
C ILE A 100 -0.56 -8.68 -22.81
N VAL A 101 0.12 -8.57 -23.95
CA VAL A 101 -0.51 -8.85 -25.26
C VAL A 101 0.45 -9.53 -26.21
N VAL A 102 -0.05 -10.51 -26.98
CA VAL A 102 0.67 -11.10 -28.12
C VAL A 102 0.28 -10.32 -29.37
N ALA A 103 1.27 -9.75 -30.06
CA ALA A 103 1.08 -9.05 -31.32
C ALA A 103 0.93 -10.04 -32.50
N SER A 104 0.48 -9.56 -33.65
CA SER A 104 0.28 -10.37 -34.86
C SER A 104 1.56 -11.02 -35.41
N ASP A 105 2.73 -10.46 -35.08
CA ASP A 105 4.05 -11.02 -35.43
C ASP A 105 4.54 -12.11 -34.45
N GLY A 106 3.74 -12.44 -33.43
CA GLY A 106 4.08 -13.40 -32.38
C GLY A 106 4.91 -12.82 -31.23
N SER A 107 5.40 -11.58 -31.35
CA SER A 107 6.08 -10.91 -30.23
C SER A 107 5.10 -10.67 -29.08
N LEU A 108 5.59 -10.82 -27.85
CA LEU A 108 4.82 -10.51 -26.65
C LEU A 108 5.23 -9.15 -26.13
N TYR A 109 4.26 -8.33 -25.72
CA TYR A 109 4.48 -7.05 -25.08
C TYR A 109 3.93 -7.05 -23.66
N VAL A 110 4.68 -6.43 -22.75
CA VAL A 110 4.37 -6.40 -21.32
C VAL A 110 4.47 -4.96 -20.82
N GLY A 111 3.38 -4.44 -20.26
CA GLY A 111 3.30 -3.14 -19.62
C GLY A 111 3.44 -3.28 -18.10
N THR A 112 4.45 -2.63 -17.52
CA THR A 112 4.85 -2.87 -16.13
C THR A 112 4.68 -1.65 -15.22
N TYR A 113 4.87 -1.90 -13.93
CA TYR A 113 4.97 -0.90 -12.85
C TYR A 113 6.11 -1.28 -11.90
N PRO A 114 6.63 -0.38 -11.04
CA PRO A 114 6.34 1.06 -10.95
C PRO A 114 7.11 1.89 -11.99
N ASN A 115 7.87 1.24 -12.87
CA ASN A 115 8.72 1.92 -13.83
C ASN A 115 7.98 2.44 -15.08
N ALA A 116 6.71 2.06 -15.30
CA ALA A 116 5.94 2.32 -16.52
C ALA A 116 6.67 1.92 -17.81
N HIS A 117 7.43 0.82 -17.79
CA HIS A 117 8.15 0.38 -18.99
C HIS A 117 7.29 -0.53 -19.86
N LEU A 118 7.47 -0.39 -21.18
CA LEU A 118 7.01 -1.38 -22.15
C LEU A 118 8.18 -2.33 -22.45
N TYR A 119 7.97 -3.63 -22.28
CA TYR A 119 8.94 -4.65 -22.66
C TYR A 119 8.41 -5.43 -23.86
N ARG A 120 9.33 -5.83 -24.76
CA ARG A 120 9.07 -6.78 -25.84
C ARG A 120 9.83 -8.06 -25.58
N TYR A 121 9.13 -9.18 -25.53
CA TYR A 121 9.71 -10.52 -25.57
C TYR A 121 9.63 -11.07 -26.98
N ASP A 122 10.77 -11.49 -27.49
CA ASP A 122 10.91 -12.17 -28.77
C ASP A 122 10.93 -13.69 -28.52
N PRO A 123 9.87 -14.43 -28.91
CA PRO A 123 9.82 -15.87 -28.66
C PRO A 123 10.83 -16.66 -29.50
N VAL A 124 11.36 -16.10 -30.59
CA VAL A 124 12.39 -16.73 -31.44
C VAL A 124 13.75 -16.64 -30.76
N ALA A 125 14.11 -15.44 -30.30
CA ALA A 125 15.38 -15.24 -29.60
C ALA A 125 15.35 -15.71 -28.13
N GLY A 126 14.16 -15.82 -27.52
CA GLY A 126 14.02 -16.11 -26.10
C GLY A 126 14.46 -14.94 -25.19
N THR A 127 14.49 -13.72 -25.72
CA THR A 127 15.03 -12.54 -25.02
C THR A 127 14.00 -11.45 -24.84
N VAL A 128 14.09 -10.74 -23.71
CA VAL A 128 13.35 -9.50 -23.44
C VAL A 128 14.20 -8.29 -23.82
N THR A 129 13.58 -7.31 -24.47
CA THR A 129 14.11 -5.96 -24.68
C THR A 129 13.21 -4.95 -23.95
N SER A 130 13.79 -4.08 -23.12
CA SER A 130 13.05 -2.91 -22.61
C SER A 130 12.98 -1.85 -23.69
N LEU A 131 11.77 -1.40 -24.00
CA LEU A 131 11.50 -0.30 -24.93
C LEU A 131 11.43 1.05 -24.20
N GLY A 132 11.79 1.07 -22.92
CA GLY A 132 11.76 2.24 -22.05
C GLY A 132 10.36 2.59 -21.55
N ARG A 133 10.26 3.77 -20.95
CA ARG A 133 9.00 4.37 -20.48
C ARG A 133 8.37 5.14 -21.65
N PRO A 134 7.22 4.70 -22.22
CA PRO A 134 6.63 5.36 -23.38
C PRO A 134 6.32 6.83 -23.12
N ILE A 135 5.75 7.14 -21.95
CA ILE A 135 5.36 8.51 -21.55
C ILE A 135 6.11 8.89 -20.27
N ALA A 136 6.91 9.96 -20.33
CA ALA A 136 7.65 10.46 -19.17
C ALA A 136 6.70 10.91 -18.05
N GLY A 137 7.06 10.63 -16.78
CA GLY A 137 6.23 10.98 -15.62
C GLY A 137 5.22 9.92 -15.19
N GLU A 138 4.92 8.93 -16.05
CA GLU A 138 4.04 7.81 -15.70
C GLU A 138 4.76 6.73 -14.85
N SER A 139 4.01 6.00 -14.02
CA SER A 139 4.50 4.91 -13.15
C SER A 139 3.86 3.55 -13.44
N PHE A 140 2.74 3.51 -14.18
CA PHE A 140 2.10 2.26 -14.63
C PHE A 140 1.80 2.29 -16.12
N ILE A 141 1.90 1.12 -16.76
CA ILE A 141 1.18 0.80 -17.99
C ILE A 141 0.11 -0.23 -17.62
N TYR A 142 -1.15 0.06 -17.94
CA TYR A 142 -2.28 -0.83 -17.72
C TYR A 142 -2.65 -1.62 -18.98
N GLY A 143 -3.94 -1.79 -19.29
CA GLY A 143 -4.40 -2.67 -20.36
C GLY A 143 -3.71 -2.37 -21.69
N LEU A 144 -3.23 -3.43 -22.34
CA LEU A 144 -2.56 -3.39 -23.63
C LEU A 144 -3.41 -4.05 -24.72
N THR A 145 -3.32 -3.51 -25.93
CA THR A 145 -3.92 -4.12 -27.12
C THR A 145 -2.98 -3.95 -28.31
N ALA A 146 -3.11 -4.80 -29.33
CA ALA A 146 -2.28 -4.75 -30.52
C ALA A 146 -3.14 -4.73 -31.79
N ASP A 147 -2.69 -3.99 -32.80
CA ASP A 147 -3.32 -4.02 -34.13
C ASP A 147 -2.73 -5.11 -35.03
N SER A 148 -3.34 -5.29 -36.21
CA SER A 148 -2.92 -6.28 -37.20
C SER A 148 -1.52 -6.04 -37.78
N ASN A 149 -0.99 -4.81 -37.67
CA ASN A 149 0.37 -4.45 -38.08
C ASN A 149 1.41 -4.63 -36.95
N GLY A 150 0.98 -5.16 -35.80
CA GLY A 150 1.82 -5.38 -34.64
C GLY A 150 2.12 -4.12 -33.83
N ASN A 151 1.48 -2.98 -34.12
CA ASN A 151 1.60 -1.82 -33.23
C ASN A 151 0.86 -2.11 -31.93
N VAL A 152 1.38 -1.56 -30.83
CA VAL A 152 0.85 -1.80 -29.49
C VAL A 152 0.33 -0.49 -28.92
N TYR A 153 -0.82 -0.55 -28.26
CA TYR A 153 -1.46 0.58 -27.63
C TYR A 153 -1.61 0.29 -26.14
N GLY A 154 -1.51 1.33 -25.31
CA GLY A 154 -1.62 1.19 -23.86
C GLY A 154 -2.08 2.46 -23.19
N GLY A 155 -2.67 2.31 -22.00
CA GLY A 155 -3.03 3.38 -21.09
C GLY A 155 -2.09 3.44 -19.88
N THR A 156 -1.97 4.61 -19.26
CA THR A 156 -1.01 4.86 -18.18
C THR A 156 -1.65 5.52 -16.94
N TYR A 157 -0.84 5.63 -15.87
CA TYR A 157 -1.09 6.40 -14.65
C TYR A 157 0.21 7.12 -14.21
N PRO A 158 0.15 8.34 -13.64
CA PRO A 158 -1.02 9.00 -13.04
C PRO A 158 -1.76 10.05 -13.89
N ASN A 159 -1.38 10.27 -15.14
CA ASN A 159 -1.96 11.37 -15.92
C ASN A 159 -2.99 10.92 -16.96
N ALA A 160 -3.46 9.66 -16.90
CA ALA A 160 -4.41 9.06 -17.84
C ALA A 160 -4.02 9.26 -19.31
N HIS A 161 -2.75 9.07 -19.67
CA HIS A 161 -2.33 9.10 -21.07
C HIS A 161 -2.69 7.79 -21.78
N ALA A 162 -2.86 7.87 -23.09
CA ALA A 162 -2.77 6.72 -23.97
C ALA A 162 -1.63 6.90 -24.96
N PHE A 163 -0.99 5.80 -25.35
CA PHE A 163 0.10 5.82 -26.31
C PHE A 163 -0.06 4.73 -27.38
N LYS A 164 0.66 4.92 -28.48
CA LYS A 164 0.94 3.91 -29.50
C LYS A 164 2.44 3.70 -29.60
N TYR A 165 2.90 2.45 -29.54
CA TYR A 165 4.23 2.03 -29.96
C TYR A 165 4.14 1.45 -31.38
N SER A 166 4.88 2.05 -32.32
CA SER A 166 4.94 1.59 -33.71
C SER A 166 5.97 0.48 -33.88
N ARG A 167 5.53 -0.71 -34.29
CA ARG A 167 6.42 -1.86 -34.49
C ARG A 167 7.45 -1.66 -35.58
N SER A 168 7.07 -0.99 -36.67
CA SER A 168 7.90 -0.80 -37.86
C SER A 168 8.98 0.28 -37.66
N THR A 169 8.70 1.30 -36.85
CA THR A 169 9.60 2.45 -36.67
C THR A 169 10.27 2.50 -35.29
N GLY A 170 9.74 1.76 -34.30
CA GLY A 170 10.17 1.84 -32.91
C GLY A 170 9.76 3.14 -32.20
N GLN A 171 8.92 3.97 -32.82
CA GLN A 171 8.51 5.27 -32.28
C GLN A 171 7.29 5.15 -31.38
N VAL A 172 7.24 6.01 -30.35
CA VAL A 172 6.07 6.20 -29.49
C VAL A 172 5.31 7.45 -29.92
N THR A 173 4.00 7.32 -30.08
CA THR A 173 3.06 8.45 -30.21
C THR A 173 2.30 8.58 -28.90
N ASP A 174 2.41 9.74 -28.27
CA ASP A 174 1.60 10.13 -27.11
C ASP A 174 0.30 10.78 -27.60
N TYR A 175 -0.85 10.25 -27.19
CA TYR A 175 -2.15 10.87 -27.46
C TYR A 175 -2.53 11.93 -26.41
N GLY A 176 -1.65 12.17 -25.42
CA GLY A 176 -1.84 13.10 -24.32
C GLY A 176 -2.74 12.53 -23.23
N SER A 177 -2.94 13.34 -22.19
CA SER A 177 -3.90 13.06 -21.13
C SER A 177 -5.31 13.06 -21.70
N LEU A 178 -6.03 11.95 -21.52
CA LEU A 178 -7.36 11.75 -22.11
C LEU A 178 -8.48 12.47 -21.36
N ASP A 179 -8.22 12.88 -20.13
CA ASP A 179 -9.17 13.61 -19.30
C ASP A 179 -8.42 14.49 -18.29
N PRO A 180 -8.83 15.76 -18.07
CA PRO A 180 -8.13 16.65 -17.16
C PRO A 180 -8.31 16.31 -15.68
N VAL A 181 -9.19 15.36 -15.34
CA VAL A 181 -9.49 14.94 -13.96
C VAL A 181 -9.12 13.49 -13.71
N GLN A 182 -9.44 12.58 -14.65
CA GLN A 182 -9.14 11.16 -14.48
C GLN A 182 -7.62 10.92 -14.45
N GLN A 183 -7.17 10.03 -13.56
CA GLN A 183 -5.75 9.70 -13.42
C GLN A 183 -5.37 8.38 -14.09
N TYR A 184 -6.35 7.51 -14.33
CA TYR A 184 -6.13 6.17 -14.86
C TYR A 184 -6.63 6.10 -16.29
N ALA A 185 -5.78 5.69 -17.23
CA ALA A 185 -6.21 5.04 -18.47
C ALA A 185 -6.04 3.53 -18.27
N ARG A 186 -7.11 2.88 -17.79
CA ARG A 186 -7.05 1.57 -17.13
C ARG A 186 -7.06 0.40 -18.11
N SER A 187 -7.75 0.56 -19.22
CA SER A 187 -7.99 -0.50 -20.20
C SER A 187 -7.95 0.08 -21.61
N THR A 188 -7.49 -0.71 -22.58
CA THR A 188 -7.48 -0.32 -23.99
C THR A 188 -7.91 -1.48 -24.86
N VAL A 189 -8.64 -1.18 -25.95
CA VAL A 189 -8.95 -2.18 -26.97
C VAL A 189 -8.98 -1.57 -28.36
N TYR A 190 -8.33 -2.25 -29.31
CA TYR A 190 -8.30 -1.85 -30.72
C TYR A 190 -9.58 -2.30 -31.44
N ASP A 191 -10.19 -1.37 -32.17
CA ASP A 191 -11.27 -1.60 -33.12
C ASP A 191 -10.67 -1.77 -34.54
N PRO A 192 -10.60 -3.00 -35.07
CA PRO A 192 -10.08 -3.27 -36.40
C PRO A 192 -11.00 -2.79 -37.53
N ASP A 193 -12.30 -2.60 -37.27
CA ASP A 193 -13.28 -2.28 -38.31
C ASP A 193 -13.23 -0.78 -38.68
N ARG A 194 -12.82 0.07 -37.74
CA ARG A 194 -12.77 1.54 -37.94
C ARG A 194 -11.42 2.16 -37.64
N ASN A 195 -10.39 1.35 -37.41
CA ASN A 195 -9.04 1.80 -37.07
C ASN A 195 -9.08 2.82 -35.90
N ALA A 196 -9.64 2.38 -34.77
CA ALA A 196 -9.82 3.21 -33.59
C ALA A 196 -9.32 2.50 -32.34
N LEU A 197 -9.00 3.28 -31.30
CA LEU A 197 -8.67 2.77 -29.98
C LEU A 197 -9.77 3.21 -29.01
N PHE A 198 -10.36 2.26 -28.28
CA PHE A 198 -11.18 2.57 -27.13
C PHE A 198 -10.33 2.48 -25.86
N VAL A 199 -10.50 3.45 -24.96
CA VAL A 199 -9.76 3.56 -23.71
C VAL A 199 -10.74 3.80 -22.57
N GLY A 200 -10.69 2.94 -21.55
CA GLY A 200 -11.44 3.11 -20.31
C GLY A 200 -10.64 3.95 -19.34
N VAL A 201 -11.12 5.14 -18.99
CA VAL A 201 -10.47 6.03 -18.01
C VAL A 201 -11.23 6.08 -16.68
N SER A 202 -10.51 6.30 -15.57
CA SER A 202 -11.07 6.23 -14.21
C SER A 202 -10.56 7.31 -13.23
N THR A 203 -11.41 7.58 -12.23
CA THR A 203 -11.30 8.46 -11.03
C THR A 203 -11.62 9.98 -11.13
N PRO A 204 -12.75 10.51 -10.59
CA PRO A 204 -13.79 9.85 -9.78
C PRO A 204 -14.85 9.08 -10.59
N ALA A 205 -14.85 9.16 -11.92
CA ALA A 205 -15.95 8.65 -12.73
C ALA A 205 -15.46 8.00 -14.02
N ALA A 206 -15.94 6.79 -14.33
CA ALA A 206 -15.53 6.10 -15.53
C ALA A 206 -15.94 6.87 -16.80
N LYS A 207 -15.04 6.94 -17.78
CA LYS A 207 -15.39 7.37 -19.15
C LYS A 207 -14.82 6.39 -20.16
N LEU A 208 -15.58 6.15 -21.22
CA LEU A 208 -15.11 5.45 -22.41
C LEU A 208 -14.68 6.49 -23.44
N ILE A 209 -13.40 6.51 -23.77
CA ILE A 209 -12.80 7.42 -24.74
C ILE A 209 -12.53 6.65 -26.03
N ARG A 210 -12.83 7.25 -27.18
CA ARG A 210 -12.44 6.76 -28.50
C ARG A 210 -11.37 7.67 -29.07
N ILE A 211 -10.31 7.08 -29.61
CA ILE A 211 -9.26 7.75 -30.36
C ILE A 211 -9.32 7.23 -31.79
N ASP A 212 -9.56 8.12 -32.75
CA ASP A 212 -9.45 7.80 -34.17
C ASP A 212 -7.97 7.72 -34.55
N LEU A 213 -7.48 6.54 -34.95
CA LEU A 213 -6.04 6.33 -35.16
C LEU A 213 -5.54 6.90 -36.50
N THR A 214 -6.44 7.40 -37.35
CA THR A 214 -6.09 8.05 -38.61
C THR A 214 -5.93 9.55 -38.43
N SER A 215 -6.87 10.19 -37.74
CA SER A 215 -6.91 11.64 -37.53
C SER A 215 -6.32 12.10 -36.20
N GLY A 216 -6.20 11.19 -35.22
CA GLY A 216 -5.85 11.52 -33.83
C GLY A 216 -6.99 12.15 -33.04
N ALA A 217 -8.22 12.20 -33.58
CA ALA A 217 -9.36 12.80 -32.90
C ALA A 217 -9.76 11.98 -31.66
N ILE A 218 -9.90 12.67 -30.52
CA ILE A 218 -10.27 12.08 -29.23
C ILE A 218 -11.70 12.48 -28.89
N GLN A 219 -12.54 11.51 -28.54
CA GLN A 219 -13.95 11.72 -28.22
C GLN A 219 -14.36 10.92 -26.97
N ASN A 220 -15.08 11.54 -26.04
CA ASN A 220 -15.81 10.80 -25.02
C ASN A 220 -17.07 10.18 -25.64
N VAL A 221 -17.13 8.85 -25.61
CA VAL A 221 -18.20 8.01 -26.19
C VAL A 221 -18.89 7.19 -25.11
N THR A 222 -18.85 7.62 -23.85
CA THR A 222 -19.54 6.95 -22.76
C THR A 222 -21.04 6.91 -23.05
N PRO A 223 -21.68 5.72 -23.10
CA PRO A 223 -23.10 5.61 -23.37
C PRO A 223 -23.94 6.42 -22.36
N PRO A 224 -24.97 7.17 -22.80
CA PRO A 224 -25.86 7.87 -21.89
C PRO A 224 -26.50 6.91 -20.88
N GLY A 225 -26.37 7.22 -19.59
CA GLY A 225 -26.92 6.42 -18.50
C GLY A 225 -26.06 5.24 -18.04
N LEU A 226 -24.94 4.95 -18.69
CA LEU A 226 -23.96 3.99 -18.17
C LEU A 226 -23.14 4.66 -17.07
N VAL A 227 -23.46 4.33 -15.82
CA VAL A 227 -22.72 4.81 -14.64
C VAL A 227 -21.81 3.70 -14.13
N ALA A 228 -20.50 3.97 -14.11
CA ALA A 228 -19.49 3.12 -13.52
C ALA A 228 -18.43 3.98 -12.83
N THR A 229 -17.76 3.42 -11.81
CA THR A 229 -16.63 4.08 -11.13
C THR A 229 -15.31 3.86 -11.88
N GLU A 230 -15.22 2.78 -12.65
CA GLU A 230 -14.07 2.42 -13.48
C GLU A 230 -14.48 1.53 -14.66
N PHE A 231 -13.70 1.56 -15.74
CA PHE A 231 -13.71 0.53 -16.80
C PHE A 231 -12.42 -0.28 -16.70
N ASN A 232 -12.47 -1.41 -15.99
CA ASN A 232 -11.30 -2.20 -15.62
C ASN A 232 -10.66 -2.90 -16.81
N ASP A 233 -11.49 -3.40 -17.71
CA ASP A 233 -11.08 -4.20 -18.87
C ASP A 233 -12.02 -3.87 -20.03
N LEU A 234 -11.47 -3.84 -21.24
CA LEU A 234 -12.18 -3.64 -22.49
C LEU A 234 -11.77 -4.71 -23.48
N ASP A 235 -12.74 -5.30 -24.17
CA ASP A 235 -12.52 -6.26 -25.25
C ASP A 235 -13.39 -5.91 -26.45
N TYR A 236 -13.00 -6.41 -27.62
CA TYR A 236 -13.69 -6.12 -28.88
C TYR A 236 -14.07 -7.42 -29.58
N ALA A 237 -15.34 -7.52 -29.98
CA ALA A 237 -15.81 -8.63 -30.81
C ALA A 237 -17.01 -8.20 -31.67
N ALA A 238 -16.87 -8.42 -32.99
CA ALA A 238 -17.95 -8.28 -33.97
C ALA A 238 -18.73 -6.95 -33.86
N GLY A 239 -18.04 -5.81 -33.98
CA GLY A 239 -18.67 -4.48 -33.94
C GLY A 239 -19.01 -3.97 -32.54
N ARG A 240 -18.57 -4.64 -31.47
CA ARG A 240 -18.97 -4.35 -30.09
C ARG A 240 -17.78 -4.22 -29.17
N VAL A 241 -17.85 -3.26 -28.25
CA VAL A 241 -16.96 -3.12 -27.10
C VAL A 241 -17.62 -3.76 -25.89
N PHE A 242 -16.97 -4.76 -25.31
CA PHE A 242 -17.34 -5.40 -24.05
C PHE A 242 -16.56 -4.70 -22.94
N ALA A 243 -17.27 -4.11 -21.98
CA ALA A 243 -16.66 -3.34 -20.90
C ALA A 243 -16.96 -3.98 -19.54
N ASN A 244 -15.91 -4.22 -18.76
CA ASN A 244 -16.04 -4.52 -17.33
C ASN A 244 -16.11 -3.20 -16.54
N GLY A 245 -17.31 -2.67 -16.35
CA GLY A 245 -17.57 -1.47 -15.56
C GLY A 245 -17.79 -1.81 -14.09
N ALA A 246 -16.75 -1.78 -13.26
CA ALA A 246 -16.82 -2.10 -11.83
C ALA A 246 -17.53 -3.44 -11.49
N GLY A 247 -17.16 -4.53 -12.17
CA GLY A 247 -17.74 -5.86 -11.97
C GLY A 247 -19.08 -6.08 -12.66
N ARG A 248 -19.46 -5.18 -13.57
CA ARG A 248 -20.64 -5.28 -14.42
C ARG A 248 -20.23 -5.25 -15.88
N LEU A 249 -20.52 -6.34 -16.59
CA LEU A 249 -20.38 -6.41 -18.03
C LEU A 249 -21.42 -5.48 -18.68
N ALA A 250 -20.95 -4.52 -19.45
CA ALA A 250 -21.74 -3.72 -20.38
C ALA A 250 -21.28 -4.04 -21.81
N VAL A 251 -22.21 -4.04 -22.76
CA VAL A 251 -21.92 -4.24 -24.18
C VAL A 251 -22.32 -2.99 -24.93
N ILE A 252 -21.40 -2.45 -25.71
CA ILE A 252 -21.53 -1.15 -26.36
C ILE A 252 -21.34 -1.34 -27.86
N ASP A 253 -22.24 -0.78 -28.67
CA ASP A 253 -22.06 -0.75 -30.12
C ASP A 253 -20.90 0.19 -30.47
N ALA A 254 -19.90 -0.32 -31.20
CA ALA A 254 -18.68 0.44 -31.50
C ALA A 254 -18.90 1.58 -32.51
N VAL A 255 -20.11 1.70 -33.07
CA VAL A 255 -20.46 2.70 -34.09
C VAL A 255 -21.38 3.76 -33.51
N THR A 256 -22.47 3.34 -32.87
CA THR A 256 -23.46 4.26 -32.30
C THR A 256 -23.09 4.72 -30.90
N TYR A 257 -22.18 3.98 -30.24
CA TYR A 257 -21.78 4.17 -28.84
C TYR A 257 -22.95 4.00 -27.85
N GLU A 258 -24.04 3.36 -28.29
CA GLU A 258 -25.17 3.04 -27.43
C GLU A 258 -24.94 1.70 -26.72
N GLN A 259 -25.48 1.60 -25.50
CA GLN A 259 -25.46 0.34 -24.77
C GLN A 259 -26.46 -0.65 -25.39
N ILE A 260 -25.98 -1.85 -25.72
CA ILE A 260 -26.76 -2.93 -26.29
C ILE A 260 -27.54 -3.63 -25.18
N LYS A 261 -28.87 -3.71 -25.32
CA LYS A 261 -29.70 -4.60 -24.50
C LYS A 261 -29.50 -6.05 -24.93
N PHE A 262 -29.37 -6.94 -23.97
CA PHE A 262 -29.19 -8.37 -24.22
C PHE A 262 -30.04 -9.21 -23.26
N THR A 263 -30.33 -10.44 -23.65
CA THR A 263 -31.16 -11.37 -22.88
C THR A 263 -30.32 -12.07 -21.82
N ASP A 264 -30.76 -12.07 -20.56
CA ASP A 264 -30.27 -13.03 -19.55
C ASP A 264 -31.09 -14.31 -19.70
N ALA A 265 -30.48 -15.38 -20.21
CA ALA A 265 -31.15 -16.66 -20.43
C ALA A 265 -31.71 -17.29 -19.14
N THR A 266 -31.20 -16.90 -17.97
CA THR A 266 -31.66 -17.42 -16.67
C THR A 266 -33.04 -16.89 -16.32
N THR A 267 -33.28 -15.60 -16.58
CA THR A 267 -34.52 -14.91 -16.24
C THR A 267 -35.45 -14.73 -17.43
N GLY A 268 -34.92 -14.86 -18.65
CA GLY A 268 -35.60 -14.52 -19.91
C GLY A 268 -35.76 -13.01 -20.13
N GLY A 269 -35.26 -12.18 -19.21
CA GLY A 269 -35.41 -10.73 -19.25
C GLY A 269 -34.32 -10.04 -20.06
N LEU A 270 -34.66 -8.89 -20.63
CA LEU A 270 -33.67 -7.98 -21.23
C LEU A 270 -32.97 -7.18 -20.13
N VAL A 271 -31.64 -7.15 -20.19
CA VAL A 271 -30.77 -6.42 -19.27
C VAL A 271 -29.79 -5.54 -20.05
N LEU A 272 -29.25 -4.53 -19.38
CA LEU A 272 -28.18 -3.67 -19.90
C LEU A 272 -26.80 -4.05 -19.35
N THR A 273 -26.78 -4.68 -18.17
CA THR A 273 -25.55 -5.14 -17.52
C THR A 273 -25.70 -6.54 -16.95
N TYR A 274 -24.58 -7.24 -16.78
CA TYR A 274 -24.52 -8.57 -16.18
C TYR A 274 -23.32 -8.71 -15.22
N PRO A 275 -23.41 -9.45 -14.11
CA PRO A 275 -22.27 -9.63 -13.21
C PRO A 275 -21.06 -10.29 -13.89
N ILE A 276 -19.87 -9.71 -13.73
CA ILE A 276 -18.59 -10.23 -14.22
C ILE A 276 -17.52 -10.05 -13.15
N ALA A 277 -16.60 -11.01 -13.03
CA ALA A 277 -15.38 -10.86 -12.23
C ALA A 277 -14.11 -11.16 -13.01
N ALA A 278 -14.24 -11.67 -14.23
CA ALA A 278 -13.11 -11.88 -15.10
C ALA A 278 -12.45 -10.55 -15.51
N ARG A 279 -11.18 -10.64 -15.89
CA ARG A 279 -10.50 -9.61 -16.69
C ARG A 279 -11.06 -9.66 -18.10
N GLY A 280 -12.16 -8.96 -18.32
CA GLY A 280 -12.80 -8.93 -19.63
C GLY A 280 -13.40 -10.27 -20.09
N VAL A 281 -13.62 -10.37 -21.39
CA VAL A 281 -14.17 -11.53 -22.11
C VAL A 281 -13.13 -12.08 -23.10
N SER A 282 -13.25 -13.35 -23.48
CA SER A 282 -12.40 -13.92 -24.53
C SER A 282 -12.61 -13.21 -25.87
N GLY A 283 -11.63 -13.31 -26.77
CA GLY A 283 -11.86 -13.04 -28.19
C GLY A 283 -13.00 -13.90 -28.76
N ALA A 284 -13.62 -13.45 -29.86
CA ALA A 284 -14.71 -14.19 -30.49
C ALA A 284 -14.26 -15.58 -30.95
N GLY A 285 -15.07 -16.60 -30.63
CA GLY A 285 -14.85 -17.97 -31.06
C GLY A 285 -16.17 -18.73 -31.26
N PRO A 286 -16.14 -20.07 -31.30
CA PRO A 286 -17.34 -20.88 -31.48
C PRO A 286 -18.42 -20.51 -30.45
N GLY A 287 -19.58 -20.07 -30.91
CA GLY A 287 -20.72 -19.73 -30.05
C GLY A 287 -20.68 -18.35 -29.36
N GLY A 288 -19.61 -17.56 -29.51
CA GLY A 288 -19.54 -16.18 -29.00
C GLY A 288 -18.27 -15.87 -28.21
N VAL A 289 -18.41 -15.05 -27.17
CA VAL A 289 -17.33 -14.70 -26.22
C VAL A 289 -17.60 -15.31 -24.85
N TYR A 290 -16.53 -15.59 -24.09
CA TYR A 290 -16.59 -16.33 -22.83
C TYR A 290 -16.02 -15.52 -21.66
N PHE A 291 -16.60 -15.68 -20.47
CA PHE A 291 -16.13 -15.01 -19.25
C PHE A 291 -16.57 -15.76 -17.99
N THR A 292 -16.20 -15.26 -16.80
CA THR A 292 -16.60 -15.84 -15.51
C THR A 292 -17.21 -14.79 -14.58
N THR A 293 -18.20 -15.20 -13.78
CA THR A 293 -18.88 -14.32 -12.79
C THR A 293 -18.22 -14.37 -11.41
N ALA A 294 -18.44 -13.35 -10.58
CA ALA A 294 -17.86 -13.24 -9.24
C ALA A 294 -18.33 -14.33 -8.26
N THR A 295 -19.63 -14.60 -8.24
CA THR A 295 -20.26 -15.40 -7.17
C THR A 295 -20.16 -16.90 -7.45
N THR A 296 -20.51 -17.31 -8.67
CA THR A 296 -20.56 -18.73 -9.00
C THR A 296 -19.27 -19.23 -9.63
N LEU A 297 -18.45 -18.33 -10.20
CA LEU A 297 -17.27 -18.67 -11.02
C LEU A 297 -17.62 -19.60 -12.20
N ASN A 298 -18.87 -19.58 -12.66
CA ASN A 298 -19.30 -20.36 -13.82
C ASN A 298 -18.67 -19.80 -15.11
N VAL A 299 -18.36 -20.69 -16.05
CA VAL A 299 -18.03 -20.29 -17.43
C VAL A 299 -19.31 -19.84 -18.11
N MET A 300 -19.36 -18.55 -18.43
CA MET A 300 -20.46 -17.89 -19.11
C MET A 300 -20.13 -17.69 -20.58
N ARG A 301 -21.17 -17.53 -21.40
CA ARG A 301 -21.08 -17.24 -22.82
C ARG A 301 -22.02 -16.09 -23.16
N TYR A 302 -21.52 -15.12 -23.90
CA TYR A 302 -22.34 -14.14 -24.61
C TYR A 302 -22.40 -14.54 -26.09
N ASP A 303 -23.59 -14.88 -26.56
CA ASP A 303 -23.85 -15.23 -27.96
C ASP A 303 -23.98 -13.96 -28.81
N LEU A 304 -23.03 -13.75 -29.72
CA LEU A 304 -22.93 -12.55 -30.57
C LEU A 304 -24.03 -12.44 -31.62
N THR A 305 -24.74 -13.52 -31.92
CA THR A 305 -25.82 -13.54 -32.93
C THR A 305 -27.15 -13.17 -32.29
N THR A 306 -27.42 -13.70 -31.10
CA THR A 306 -28.71 -13.54 -30.41
C THR A 306 -28.70 -12.47 -29.32
N ASN A 307 -27.54 -11.86 -29.03
CA ASN A 307 -27.33 -10.97 -27.89
C ASN A 307 -27.89 -11.59 -26.60
N THR A 308 -27.41 -12.79 -26.26
CA THR A 308 -27.88 -13.55 -25.10
C THR A 308 -26.72 -14.01 -24.23
N VAL A 309 -26.80 -13.75 -22.93
CA VAL A 309 -25.87 -14.30 -21.92
C VAL A 309 -26.49 -15.56 -21.33
N SER A 310 -25.70 -16.65 -21.32
CA SER A 310 -26.07 -17.91 -20.70
C SER A 310 -24.87 -18.59 -20.05
N THR A 311 -25.10 -19.61 -19.23
CA THR A 311 -24.01 -20.54 -18.89
C THR A 311 -23.53 -21.23 -20.16
N ALA A 312 -22.23 -21.52 -20.24
CA ALA A 312 -21.65 -22.17 -21.41
C ALA A 312 -22.16 -23.63 -21.58
N THR A 313 -22.62 -24.24 -20.49
CA THR A 313 -23.15 -25.60 -20.43
C THR A 313 -24.38 -25.68 -19.51
N THR A 314 -25.16 -26.76 -19.67
CA THR A 314 -26.23 -27.15 -18.74
C THR A 314 -26.02 -28.63 -18.40
N PRO A 315 -25.68 -28.99 -17.14
CA PRO A 315 -25.47 -28.09 -15.99
C PRO A 315 -24.24 -27.18 -16.15
N PRO A 316 -24.15 -26.06 -15.40
CA PRO A 316 -23.04 -25.11 -15.52
C PRO A 316 -21.69 -25.71 -15.09
N VAL A 317 -20.62 -25.41 -15.82
CA VAL A 317 -19.24 -25.73 -15.42
C VAL A 317 -18.59 -24.56 -14.67
N ARG A 318 -17.89 -24.87 -13.58
CA ARG A 318 -17.31 -23.88 -12.66
C ARG A 318 -15.78 -23.86 -12.71
N MET A 319 -15.20 -22.66 -12.72
CA MET A 319 -13.77 -22.44 -12.42
C MET A 319 -13.52 -22.68 -10.93
N SER A 320 -12.65 -23.64 -10.60
CA SER A 320 -12.31 -23.94 -9.21
C SER A 320 -11.22 -23.02 -8.66
N ARG A 321 -10.47 -22.34 -9.53
CA ARG A 321 -9.25 -21.60 -9.18
C ARG A 321 -9.41 -20.09 -9.07
N GLY A 322 -10.56 -19.55 -9.46
CA GLY A 322 -10.87 -18.12 -9.44
C GLY A 322 -11.52 -17.65 -10.74
N ALA A 323 -11.74 -16.35 -10.86
CA ALA A 323 -12.20 -15.74 -12.10
C ALA A 323 -11.11 -15.79 -13.17
N ALA A 324 -11.50 -15.81 -14.44
CA ALA A 324 -10.55 -15.79 -15.56
C ALA A 324 -9.79 -14.45 -15.61
N ILE A 325 -8.48 -14.51 -15.82
CA ILE A 325 -7.57 -13.35 -15.84
C ILE A 325 -6.76 -13.28 -17.13
N GLY A 326 -7.29 -13.83 -18.21
CA GLY A 326 -6.58 -13.95 -19.47
C GLY A 326 -7.09 -15.12 -20.30
N TYR A 327 -7.01 -14.97 -21.61
CA TYR A 327 -7.58 -15.93 -22.58
C TYR A 327 -6.68 -16.10 -23.79
N GLY A 328 -6.89 -17.19 -24.52
CA GLY A 328 -6.56 -17.29 -25.93
C GLY A 328 -7.08 -18.58 -26.56
N TRP A 329 -7.30 -18.51 -27.87
CA TRP A 329 -7.81 -19.64 -28.64
C TRP A 329 -6.67 -20.48 -29.19
N VAL A 330 -6.73 -21.78 -28.93
CA VAL A 330 -5.79 -22.78 -29.44
C VAL A 330 -6.53 -23.73 -30.38
N THR A 331 -5.89 -24.09 -31.49
CA THR A 331 -6.45 -25.07 -32.42
C THR A 331 -5.97 -26.48 -32.06
N GLU A 332 -6.88 -27.33 -31.59
CA GLU A 332 -6.63 -28.74 -31.32
C GLU A 332 -7.44 -29.61 -32.28
N ASN A 333 -6.78 -30.50 -33.02
CA ASN A 333 -7.45 -31.41 -33.96
C ASN A 333 -8.43 -30.69 -34.92
N GLY A 334 -8.07 -29.46 -35.34
CA GLY A 334 -8.90 -28.61 -36.21
C GLY A 334 -10.06 -27.88 -35.52
N GLN A 335 -10.20 -27.99 -34.20
CA GLN A 335 -11.23 -27.31 -33.40
C GLN A 335 -10.63 -26.18 -32.56
N GLN A 336 -11.38 -25.09 -32.40
CA GLN A 336 -10.99 -24.00 -31.51
C GLN A 336 -11.33 -24.34 -30.06
N VAL A 337 -10.32 -24.33 -29.20
CA VAL A 337 -10.40 -24.60 -27.77
C VAL A 337 -9.94 -23.37 -27.01
N LEU A 338 -10.70 -22.97 -25.99
CA LEU A 338 -10.39 -21.80 -25.20
C LEU A 338 -9.43 -22.19 -24.06
N TYR A 339 -8.26 -21.56 -24.04
CA TYR A 339 -7.34 -21.60 -22.93
C TYR A 339 -7.34 -20.27 -22.18
N GLY A 340 -6.88 -20.31 -20.93
CA GLY A 340 -6.71 -19.08 -20.17
C GLY A 340 -6.17 -19.33 -18.77
N LEU A 341 -5.95 -18.23 -18.05
CA LEU A 341 -5.59 -18.27 -16.64
C LEU A 341 -6.81 -18.00 -15.77
N ALA A 342 -6.84 -18.58 -14.58
CA ALA A 342 -7.91 -18.40 -13.60
C ALA A 342 -7.35 -18.21 -12.19
N GLY A 343 -7.76 -17.11 -11.55
CA GLY A 343 -7.37 -16.74 -10.20
C GLY A 343 -5.97 -16.15 -10.11
N ASN A 344 -5.89 -14.91 -9.61
CA ASN A 344 -4.65 -14.14 -9.52
C ASN A 344 -3.57 -14.80 -8.66
N TYR A 345 -3.92 -15.71 -7.74
CA TYR A 345 -3.02 -16.16 -6.67
C TYR A 345 -2.67 -17.64 -6.68
N SER A 346 -3.18 -18.41 -7.66
CA SER A 346 -3.12 -19.88 -7.63
C SER A 346 -2.35 -20.49 -8.80
N GLY A 347 -1.93 -19.65 -9.75
CA GLY A 347 -1.38 -20.08 -11.03
C GLY A 347 -2.38 -20.91 -11.85
N GLY A 348 -3.69 -20.73 -11.59
CA GLY A 348 -4.70 -21.51 -12.26
C GLY A 348 -4.67 -21.30 -13.76
N THR A 349 -4.77 -22.40 -14.49
CA THR A 349 -4.87 -22.44 -15.94
C THR A 349 -6.01 -23.38 -16.30
N PHE A 350 -6.75 -23.05 -17.34
CA PHE A 350 -7.88 -23.83 -17.79
C PHE A 350 -7.83 -24.08 -19.30
N ARG A 351 -8.51 -25.15 -19.70
CA ARG A 351 -8.85 -25.53 -21.06
C ARG A 351 -10.35 -25.79 -21.11
N TYR A 352 -11.08 -25.04 -21.92
CA TYR A 352 -12.51 -25.23 -22.16
C TYR A 352 -12.76 -25.53 -23.64
N ASP A 353 -13.35 -26.68 -23.91
CA ASP A 353 -13.77 -27.08 -25.24
C ASP A 353 -15.26 -26.73 -25.43
N PRO A 354 -15.59 -25.74 -26.27
CA PRO A 354 -16.98 -25.30 -26.44
C PRO A 354 -17.84 -26.31 -27.20
N GLN A 355 -17.24 -27.17 -28.04
CA GLN A 355 -17.95 -28.18 -28.80
C GLN A 355 -18.26 -29.40 -27.91
N ALA A 356 -17.23 -29.92 -27.23
CA ALA A 356 -17.37 -31.05 -26.32
C ALA A 356 -18.02 -30.64 -24.98
N LYS A 357 -18.10 -29.34 -24.67
CA LYS A 357 -18.59 -28.78 -23.41
C LYS A 357 -17.81 -29.29 -22.20
N THR A 358 -16.51 -29.54 -22.37
CA THR A 358 -15.65 -30.08 -21.31
C THR A 358 -14.68 -29.02 -20.79
N LEU A 359 -14.37 -29.12 -19.49
CA LEU A 359 -13.48 -28.20 -18.79
C LEU A 359 -12.38 -28.99 -18.08
N ALA A 360 -11.13 -28.61 -18.32
CA ALA A 360 -9.96 -29.07 -17.56
C ALA A 360 -9.25 -27.88 -16.90
N GLN A 361 -8.71 -28.09 -15.70
CA GLN A 361 -8.05 -27.05 -14.92
C GLN A 361 -6.83 -27.61 -14.19
N TRP A 362 -5.75 -26.83 -14.10
CA TRP A 362 -4.53 -27.18 -13.38
C TRP A 362 -3.85 -25.93 -12.81
N SER A 363 -2.83 -26.11 -11.97
CA SER A 363 -1.92 -25.02 -11.61
C SER A 363 -0.72 -25.10 -12.54
N SER A 364 -0.48 -24.06 -13.32
CA SER A 364 0.77 -23.93 -14.06
C SER A 364 1.92 -23.64 -13.09
N PRO A 365 3.12 -24.19 -13.33
CA PRO A 365 4.26 -24.10 -12.42
C PRO A 365 4.96 -22.73 -12.50
N PHE A 366 4.19 -21.64 -12.34
CA PHE A 366 4.77 -20.29 -12.28
C PHE A 366 5.69 -20.15 -11.08
N GLN A 367 6.81 -19.46 -11.29
CA GLN A 367 7.79 -19.21 -10.25
C GLN A 367 7.23 -18.20 -9.22
N TYR A 368 7.26 -18.58 -7.95
CA TYR A 368 6.96 -17.69 -6.85
C TYR A 368 8.14 -16.75 -6.63
N VAL A 369 7.84 -15.49 -6.30
CA VAL A 369 8.86 -14.45 -6.10
C VAL A 369 8.63 -13.74 -4.76
N PRO A 370 9.69 -13.18 -4.14
CA PRO A 370 9.54 -12.25 -3.03
C PRO A 370 8.58 -11.12 -3.42
N VAL A 371 7.59 -10.88 -2.57
CA VAL A 371 6.54 -9.88 -2.84
C VAL A 371 6.73 -8.63 -2.03
N ALA A 372 6.17 -7.52 -2.52
CA ALA A 372 6.10 -6.28 -1.76
C ALA A 372 5.40 -6.53 -0.41
N LEU A 373 5.96 -6.01 0.66
CA LEU A 373 5.40 -6.06 2.00
C LEU A 373 4.68 -4.74 2.30
N GLN A 374 3.51 -4.83 2.91
CA GLN A 374 2.66 -3.67 3.23
C GLN A 374 2.75 -3.26 4.70
N HIS A 375 2.67 -4.23 5.61
CA HIS A 375 2.61 -3.96 7.04
C HIS A 375 3.28 -5.07 7.86
N THR A 376 3.79 -4.69 9.04
CA THR A 376 4.29 -5.62 10.07
C THR A 376 3.69 -5.29 11.45
N ILE A 377 3.51 -6.29 12.32
CA ILE A 377 3.22 -6.14 13.77
C ILE A 377 3.78 -7.35 14.52
N VAL A 378 4.23 -7.13 15.75
CA VAL A 378 4.71 -8.22 16.62
C VAL A 378 3.61 -8.60 17.60
N ASP A 379 3.41 -9.90 17.82
CA ASP A 379 2.59 -10.40 18.93
C ASP A 379 3.28 -10.11 20.26
N PRO A 380 2.67 -9.28 21.13
CA PRO A 380 3.30 -8.89 22.40
C PRO A 380 3.49 -10.06 23.36
N VAL A 381 2.79 -11.19 23.16
CA VAL A 381 2.89 -12.37 24.02
C VAL A 381 3.93 -13.35 23.49
N THR A 382 3.85 -13.70 22.19
CA THR A 382 4.72 -14.75 21.63
C THR A 382 6.01 -14.22 21.00
N GLY A 383 6.10 -12.92 20.73
CA GLY A 383 7.21 -12.31 20.00
C GLY A 383 7.25 -12.65 18.50
N LYS A 384 6.27 -13.39 17.98
CA LYS A 384 6.17 -13.70 16.56
C LYS A 384 5.76 -12.46 15.76
N VAL A 385 6.34 -12.31 14.58
CA VAL A 385 6.19 -11.12 13.73
C VAL A 385 5.24 -11.46 12.58
N TYR A 386 4.10 -10.79 12.54
CA TYR A 386 3.13 -10.91 11.44
C TYR A 386 3.49 -9.92 10.35
N VAL A 387 3.58 -10.39 9.12
CA VAL A 387 3.94 -9.60 7.94
C VAL A 387 2.87 -9.79 6.88
N ASN A 388 2.37 -8.70 6.32
CA ASN A 388 1.36 -8.69 5.25
C ASN A 388 1.96 -8.26 3.91
N ALA A 389 1.52 -8.89 2.82
CA ALA A 389 1.95 -8.60 1.46
C ALA A 389 1.01 -7.64 0.72
N TYR A 390 1.60 -6.73 -0.03
CA TYR A 390 0.98 -5.99 -1.12
C TYR A 390 1.13 -6.80 -2.42
N LEU A 391 0.17 -6.87 -3.36
CA LEU A 391 -1.24 -6.47 -3.34
C LEU A 391 -2.16 -7.58 -2.84
N ASN A 392 -1.68 -8.83 -2.84
CA ASN A 392 -2.56 -9.96 -2.64
C ASN A 392 -3.03 -10.11 -1.20
N GLY A 393 -2.38 -9.51 -0.20
CA GLY A 393 -2.79 -9.64 1.19
C GLY A 393 -2.48 -10.98 1.84
N THR A 394 -1.61 -11.79 1.22
CA THR A 394 -1.02 -12.95 1.88
C THR A 394 -0.31 -12.48 3.14
N THR A 395 -0.51 -13.22 4.23
CA THR A 395 0.10 -12.89 5.53
C THR A 395 0.96 -14.06 5.97
N SER A 396 2.14 -13.77 6.51
CA SER A 396 3.03 -14.77 7.11
C SER A 396 3.33 -14.42 8.56
N VAL A 397 3.70 -15.45 9.32
CA VAL A 397 4.23 -15.32 10.68
C VAL A 397 5.70 -15.69 10.64
N TYR A 398 6.57 -14.74 10.91
CA TYR A 398 8.00 -14.94 11.14
C TYR A 398 8.26 -15.23 12.61
N ASP A 399 9.01 -16.28 12.90
CA ASP A 399 9.40 -16.70 14.24
C ASP A 399 10.87 -16.33 14.48
N PRO A 400 11.17 -15.28 15.29
CA PRO A 400 12.54 -14.84 15.55
C PRO A 400 13.43 -15.90 16.19
N ALA A 401 12.87 -16.88 16.91
CA ALA A 401 13.66 -17.92 17.56
C ALA A 401 14.18 -18.96 16.56
N THR A 402 13.50 -19.14 15.42
CA THR A 402 13.88 -20.14 14.41
C THR A 402 14.33 -19.53 13.07
N GLY A 403 14.08 -18.24 12.86
CA GLY A 403 14.31 -17.57 11.58
C GLY A 403 13.37 -18.02 10.46
N ARG A 404 12.26 -18.70 10.79
CA ARG A 404 11.32 -19.25 9.79
C ARG A 404 10.08 -18.40 9.65
N ALA A 405 9.66 -18.18 8.41
CA ALA A 405 8.37 -17.59 8.08
C ALA A 405 7.39 -18.66 7.58
N THR A 406 6.13 -18.61 8.05
CA THR A 406 5.06 -19.54 7.63
C THR A 406 3.83 -18.75 7.21
N VAL A 407 3.29 -19.04 6.02
CA VAL A 407 2.05 -18.42 5.54
C VAL A 407 0.87 -18.81 6.44
N THR A 408 -0.01 -17.86 6.72
CA THR A 408 -1.22 -18.01 7.55
C THR A 408 -2.43 -17.43 6.82
N ALA A 409 -3.57 -17.36 7.51
CA ALA A 409 -4.85 -16.87 6.97
C ALA A 409 -4.67 -15.54 6.25
N ARG A 410 -5.18 -15.48 5.01
CA ARG A 410 -5.08 -14.30 4.15
C ARG A 410 -6.00 -13.19 4.67
N GLN A 411 -5.48 -11.97 4.83
CA GLN A 411 -6.27 -10.84 5.36
C GLN A 411 -6.79 -9.91 4.26
N GLY A 412 -6.11 -9.83 3.12
CA GLY A 412 -6.22 -8.67 2.21
C GLY A 412 -5.07 -7.68 2.46
N GLN A 413 -5.04 -6.57 1.73
CA GLN A 413 -4.00 -5.55 1.94
C GLN A 413 -4.28 -4.85 3.26
N VAL A 414 -3.40 -5.05 4.25
CA VAL A 414 -3.57 -4.47 5.59
C VAL A 414 -3.00 -3.07 5.61
N GLU A 415 -3.85 -2.09 5.90
CA GLU A 415 -3.45 -0.67 6.00
C GLU A 415 -3.09 -0.27 7.43
N GLY A 416 -3.76 -0.87 8.40
CA GLY A 416 -3.50 -0.70 9.82
C GLY A 416 -4.05 -1.90 10.59
N TRP A 417 -3.39 -2.29 11.66
CA TRP A 417 -3.85 -3.34 12.56
C TRP A 417 -3.36 -3.09 13.97
N SER A 418 -4.07 -3.65 14.95
CA SER A 418 -3.65 -3.60 16.34
C SER A 418 -4.16 -4.83 17.07
N TRP A 419 -3.38 -5.26 18.06
CA TRP A 419 -3.83 -6.24 19.02
C TRP A 419 -4.97 -5.66 19.86
N GLY A 420 -6.03 -6.44 20.06
CA GLY A 420 -6.90 -6.28 21.21
C GLY A 420 -6.26 -7.02 22.39
N THR A 421 -6.93 -8.05 22.90
CA THR A 421 -6.31 -9.04 23.77
C THR A 421 -5.78 -10.17 22.90
N SER A 422 -4.44 -10.33 22.80
CA SER A 422 -3.82 -11.48 22.11
C SER A 422 -4.49 -12.78 22.59
N PRO A 423 -4.93 -13.69 21.70
CA PRO A 423 -4.58 -13.80 20.27
C PRO A 423 -5.49 -13.04 19.28
N LYS A 424 -6.37 -12.15 19.76
CA LYS A 424 -7.33 -11.41 18.91
C LYS A 424 -6.77 -10.09 18.40
N MET A 425 -6.88 -9.90 17.09
CA MET A 425 -6.40 -8.73 16.36
C MET A 425 -7.54 -8.04 15.61
N TRP A 426 -7.45 -6.72 15.50
CA TRP A 426 -8.29 -5.90 14.64
C TRP A 426 -7.49 -5.51 13.42
N VAL A 427 -8.04 -5.73 12.23
CA VAL A 427 -7.35 -5.61 10.96
C VAL A 427 -8.14 -4.68 10.04
N GLY A 428 -7.55 -3.56 9.67
CA GLY A 428 -8.05 -2.62 8.68
C GLY A 428 -7.58 -3.03 7.29
N ILE A 429 -8.52 -3.24 6.37
CA ILE A 429 -8.25 -3.84 5.07
C ILE A 429 -8.66 -2.90 3.93
N TYR A 430 -7.75 -2.75 2.97
CA TYR A 430 -8.00 -2.22 1.64
C TYR A 430 -8.30 -3.36 0.64
N PRO A 431 -9.21 -3.15 -0.33
CA PRO A 431 -10.12 -2.00 -0.46
C PRO A 431 -11.33 -2.06 0.46
N TYR A 432 -12.14 -1.00 0.36
CA TYR A 432 -13.50 -0.85 0.90
C TYR A 432 -13.63 -0.36 2.35
N GLY A 433 -12.55 0.12 2.97
CA GLY A 433 -12.58 0.68 4.32
C GLY A 433 -13.05 -0.35 5.35
N ARG A 434 -12.60 -1.61 5.24
CA ARG A 434 -13.11 -2.71 6.06
C ARG A 434 -12.40 -2.79 7.40
N LEU A 435 -13.16 -3.13 8.44
CA LEU A 435 -12.62 -3.64 9.68
C LEU A 435 -12.94 -5.13 9.82
N GLN A 436 -11.93 -5.90 10.18
CA GLN A 436 -12.00 -7.34 10.40
C GLN A 436 -11.47 -7.68 11.80
N GLN A 437 -12.04 -8.70 12.42
CA GLN A 437 -11.47 -9.34 13.61
C GLN A 437 -10.85 -10.67 13.21
N TRP A 438 -9.64 -10.93 13.68
CA TRP A 438 -8.94 -12.20 13.46
C TRP A 438 -8.47 -12.77 14.79
N ASP A 439 -8.83 -14.03 15.06
CA ASP A 439 -8.23 -14.82 16.13
C ASP A 439 -7.11 -15.67 15.54
N THR A 440 -5.87 -15.30 15.89
CA THR A 440 -4.66 -15.92 15.33
C THR A 440 -4.42 -17.34 15.85
N SER A 441 -5.14 -17.77 16.89
CA SER A 441 -5.08 -19.13 17.43
C SER A 441 -6.00 -20.12 16.71
N LEU A 442 -6.91 -19.61 15.87
CA LEU A 442 -7.90 -20.41 15.15
C LEU A 442 -7.54 -20.54 13.66
N PRO A 443 -7.89 -21.67 13.01
CA PRO A 443 -7.68 -21.84 11.58
C PRO A 443 -8.56 -20.89 10.76
N GLU A 444 -8.20 -20.73 9.49
CA GLU A 444 -9.05 -20.04 8.51
C GLU A 444 -10.37 -20.79 8.32
N SER A 445 -11.47 -20.06 8.33
CA SER A 445 -12.83 -20.57 8.10
C SER A 445 -13.73 -19.46 7.55
N THR A 446 -15.00 -19.77 7.32
CA THR A 446 -16.00 -18.76 6.88
C THR A 446 -16.29 -17.70 7.95
N THR A 447 -15.83 -17.88 9.18
CA THR A 447 -16.06 -16.96 10.31
C THR A 447 -14.78 -16.50 10.99
N ASN A 448 -13.59 -16.92 10.53
CA ASN A 448 -12.31 -16.47 11.03
C ASN A 448 -11.29 -16.42 9.88
N PRO A 449 -10.75 -15.25 9.52
CA PRO A 449 -11.11 -13.93 10.04
C PRO A 449 -12.57 -13.50 9.73
N ARG A 450 -13.14 -12.61 10.54
CA ARG A 450 -14.52 -12.10 10.39
C ARG A 450 -14.53 -10.63 10.00
N VAL A 451 -15.01 -10.30 8.81
CA VAL A 451 -15.30 -8.90 8.42
C VAL A 451 -16.49 -8.40 9.25
N LEU A 452 -16.34 -7.23 9.87
CA LEU A 452 -17.32 -6.62 10.77
C LEU A 452 -18.17 -5.59 10.04
N PHE A 453 -17.54 -4.78 9.20
CA PHE A 453 -18.20 -3.80 8.34
C PHE A 453 -17.33 -3.44 7.14
N SER A 454 -17.95 -2.76 6.17
CA SER A 454 -17.34 -2.20 4.95
C SER A 454 -17.94 -0.82 4.75
N LEU A 455 -17.10 0.19 4.50
CA LEU A 455 -17.52 1.61 4.50
C LEU A 455 -17.65 2.22 3.10
N VAL A 456 -17.26 1.51 2.05
CA VAL A 456 -17.26 2.06 0.68
C VAL A 456 -18.64 2.49 0.20
N ASP A 457 -19.66 1.66 0.40
CA ASP A 457 -21.00 1.91 -0.14
C ASP A 457 -21.83 2.85 0.73
N SER A 458 -21.62 2.80 2.06
CA SER A 458 -22.36 3.61 3.03
C SER A 458 -21.76 5.00 3.23
N ASP A 459 -20.44 5.07 3.28
CA ASP A 459 -19.69 6.24 3.77
C ASP A 459 -18.56 6.66 2.84
N HIS A 460 -18.43 6.03 1.67
CA HIS A 460 -17.44 6.37 0.64
C HIS A 460 -16.02 6.40 1.23
N GLN A 461 -15.67 5.44 2.11
CA GLN A 461 -14.32 5.29 2.68
C GLN A 461 -13.60 4.06 2.10
N ASN A 462 -12.27 4.11 2.03
CA ASN A 462 -11.50 3.13 1.27
C ASN A 462 -10.30 2.51 2.01
N ARG A 463 -9.46 3.33 2.66
CA ARG A 463 -8.26 2.83 3.35
C ARG A 463 -8.32 3.13 4.84
N PRO A 464 -8.32 2.12 5.72
CA PRO A 464 -8.26 2.30 7.17
C PRO A 464 -6.81 2.36 7.68
N PHE A 465 -6.20 3.56 7.68
CA PHE A 465 -4.81 3.76 8.13
C PHE A 465 -4.62 3.55 9.63
N ALA A 466 -5.54 4.04 10.44
CA ALA A 466 -5.46 3.89 11.88
C ALA A 466 -6.50 2.87 12.35
N VAL A 467 -6.08 1.87 13.12
CA VAL A 467 -6.96 0.90 13.80
C VAL A 467 -6.53 0.82 15.27
N VAL A 468 -7.29 1.44 16.16
CA VAL A 468 -6.89 1.66 17.55
C VAL A 468 -7.96 1.15 18.52
N PRO A 469 -7.79 -0.04 19.13
CA PRO A 469 -8.67 -0.52 20.18
C PRO A 469 -8.42 0.23 21.49
N SER A 470 -9.50 0.57 22.21
CA SER A 470 -9.43 1.18 23.54
C SER A 470 -10.72 0.95 24.30
N GLY A 471 -10.63 0.29 25.46
CA GLY A 471 -11.79 -0.11 26.25
C GLY A 471 -12.74 -1.02 25.46
N ASN A 472 -14.02 -0.63 25.41
CA ASN A 472 -15.06 -1.36 24.68
C ASN A 472 -15.18 -0.94 23.20
N SER A 473 -14.25 -0.14 22.67
CA SER A 473 -14.34 0.39 21.32
C SER A 473 -13.10 0.11 20.49
N VAL A 474 -13.28 0.12 19.17
CA VAL A 474 -12.21 0.19 18.18
C VAL A 474 -12.43 1.43 17.33
N TYR A 475 -11.42 2.29 17.26
CA TYR A 475 -11.44 3.50 16.47
C TYR A 475 -10.73 3.26 15.15
N VAL A 476 -11.35 3.65 14.03
CA VAL A 476 -10.80 3.47 12.69
C VAL A 476 -10.71 4.81 11.98
N GLY A 477 -9.49 5.22 11.62
CA GLY A 477 -9.21 6.42 10.82
C GLY A 477 -9.04 6.05 9.35
N THR A 478 -9.68 6.79 8.45
CA THR A 478 -9.78 6.41 7.03
C THR A 478 -9.46 7.52 6.04
N THR A 479 -9.05 7.12 4.84
CA THR A 479 -9.16 7.93 3.62
C THR A 479 -10.50 7.69 2.92
N PRO A 480 -11.02 8.68 2.19
CA PRO A 480 -12.21 8.49 1.38
C PRO A 480 -11.92 7.65 0.12
N GLY A 481 -12.99 7.37 -0.62
CA GLY A 481 -13.01 6.67 -1.91
C GLY A 481 -12.23 7.39 -3.01
N TYR A 482 -12.02 6.70 -4.12
CA TYR A 482 -11.32 7.26 -5.27
C TYR A 482 -11.98 8.55 -5.77
N GLY A 483 -11.18 9.62 -5.92
CA GLY A 483 -11.63 10.93 -6.39
C GLY A 483 -12.47 11.73 -5.37
N GLU A 484 -12.61 11.22 -4.14
CA GLU A 484 -13.39 11.83 -3.06
C GLU A 484 -12.49 12.55 -2.05
N TYR A 485 -13.05 13.49 -1.30
CA TYR A 485 -12.36 14.22 -0.24
C TYR A 485 -13.04 14.01 1.11
N GLY A 486 -12.27 14.16 2.20
CA GLY A 486 -12.76 14.04 3.57
C GLY A 486 -12.87 12.60 4.08
N GLY A 487 -11.90 12.23 4.91
CA GLY A 487 -11.86 10.97 5.63
C GLY A 487 -12.85 10.90 6.79
N ALA A 488 -12.81 9.80 7.52
CA ALA A 488 -13.68 9.55 8.66
C ALA A 488 -12.95 8.96 9.87
N ILE A 489 -13.53 9.22 11.05
CA ILE A 489 -13.35 8.38 12.23
C ILE A 489 -14.57 7.49 12.37
N THR A 490 -14.37 6.18 12.41
CA THR A 490 -15.40 5.20 12.75
C THR A 490 -15.19 4.71 14.17
N VAL A 491 -16.25 4.73 14.98
CA VAL A 491 -16.27 4.20 16.34
C VAL A 491 -17.05 2.89 16.31
N TYR A 492 -16.34 1.78 16.42
CA TYR A 492 -16.93 0.44 16.52
C TYR A 492 -17.08 0.05 18.00
N ASP A 493 -18.31 -0.25 18.43
CA ASP A 493 -18.61 -0.75 19.77
C ASP A 493 -18.55 -2.28 19.80
N VAL A 494 -17.59 -2.80 20.56
CA VAL A 494 -17.30 -4.24 20.61
C VAL A 494 -18.46 -5.04 21.24
N PRO A 495 -19.06 -4.62 22.39
CA PRO A 495 -20.14 -5.38 23.02
C PRO A 495 -21.41 -5.50 22.16
N SER A 496 -21.84 -4.41 21.52
CA SER A 496 -23.08 -4.40 20.72
C SER A 496 -22.88 -4.81 19.26
N ASN A 497 -21.63 -4.88 18.77
CA ASN A 497 -21.31 -5.14 17.37
C ASN A 497 -21.96 -4.10 16.43
N THR A 498 -21.94 -2.83 16.83
CA THR A 498 -22.44 -1.68 16.06
C THR A 498 -21.35 -0.66 15.83
N TYR A 499 -21.52 0.24 14.86
CA TYR A 499 -20.56 1.31 14.62
C TYR A 499 -21.24 2.64 14.26
N LYS A 500 -20.52 3.73 14.46
CA LYS A 500 -20.87 5.09 14.03
C LYS A 500 -19.72 5.69 13.23
N VAL A 501 -20.04 6.40 12.15
CA VAL A 501 -19.06 7.03 11.26
C VAL A 501 -19.21 8.54 11.33
N TYR A 502 -18.09 9.24 11.52
CA TYR A 502 -18.02 10.69 11.51
C TYR A 502 -17.10 11.15 10.39
N ARG A 503 -17.69 11.65 9.30
CA ARG A 503 -16.98 12.13 8.10
C ARG A 503 -16.67 13.63 8.19
N HIS A 504 -15.69 14.07 7.40
CA HIS A 504 -15.35 15.49 7.21
C HIS A 504 -15.02 16.24 8.50
N LEU A 505 -14.46 15.54 9.50
CA LEU A 505 -14.02 16.14 10.76
C LEU A 505 -12.91 17.18 10.55
N VAL A 506 -12.14 17.01 9.48
CA VAL A 506 -11.27 18.03 8.92
C VAL A 506 -11.64 18.18 7.44
N THR A 507 -12.02 19.39 7.04
CA THR A 507 -12.46 19.68 5.67
C THR A 507 -11.41 19.24 4.65
N ASP A 508 -11.84 18.44 3.67
CA ASP A 508 -11.05 17.88 2.57
C ASP A 508 -9.87 16.96 2.93
N GLN A 509 -9.70 16.59 4.20
CA GLN A 509 -8.54 15.83 4.67
C GLN A 509 -8.91 14.41 5.13
N SER A 510 -7.98 13.47 4.99
CA SER A 510 -8.06 12.12 5.54
C SER A 510 -7.69 12.08 7.03
N ILE A 511 -8.02 11.00 7.73
CA ILE A 511 -7.58 10.76 9.12
C ILE A 511 -6.46 9.71 9.11
N ALA A 512 -5.24 10.15 9.41
CA ALA A 512 -4.02 9.35 9.33
C ALA A 512 -3.69 8.63 10.65
N SER A 513 -3.93 9.30 11.79
CA SER A 513 -3.59 8.77 13.12
C SER A 513 -4.69 9.06 14.14
N ILE A 514 -4.83 8.18 15.15
CA ILE A 514 -5.80 8.31 16.25
C ILE A 514 -5.11 7.97 17.58
N LEU A 515 -5.36 8.78 18.61
CA LEU A 515 -4.86 8.58 19.96
C LEU A 515 -5.99 8.80 20.99
N PRO A 516 -6.52 7.74 21.61
CA PRO A 516 -7.44 7.86 22.73
C PRO A 516 -6.78 8.50 23.96
N VAL A 517 -7.39 9.55 24.51
CA VAL A 517 -6.90 10.26 25.71
C VAL A 517 -8.08 10.55 26.64
N GLY A 518 -8.20 9.76 27.71
CA GLY A 518 -9.35 9.83 28.61
C GLY A 518 -10.63 9.43 27.89
N SER A 519 -11.64 10.31 27.92
CA SER A 519 -12.92 10.11 27.23
C SER A 519 -12.98 10.72 25.82
N SER A 520 -11.89 11.32 25.34
CA SER A 520 -11.81 11.95 24.03
C SER A 520 -10.79 11.26 23.13
N LEU A 521 -10.85 11.57 21.83
CA LEU A 521 -9.82 11.19 20.87
C LEU A 521 -9.04 12.43 20.45
N TRP A 522 -7.73 12.27 20.28
CA TRP A 522 -6.96 13.14 19.40
C TRP A 522 -6.76 12.43 18.07
N ALA A 523 -6.86 13.15 16.96
CA ALA A 523 -6.64 12.59 15.63
C ALA A 523 -5.79 13.52 14.79
N GLY A 524 -4.81 12.94 14.09
CA GLY A 524 -3.99 13.62 13.10
C GLY A 524 -4.56 13.42 11.71
N SER A 525 -4.74 14.50 10.96
CA SER A 525 -5.20 14.44 9.58
C SER A 525 -4.04 14.41 8.58
N ALA A 526 -4.36 14.08 7.33
CA ALA A 526 -3.47 14.26 6.19
C ALA A 526 -4.20 15.03 5.08
N ILE A 527 -3.49 15.91 4.37
CA ILE A 527 -4.06 16.74 3.30
C ILE A 527 -4.57 15.94 2.09
N GLU A 528 -4.17 14.67 2.03
CA GLU A 528 -4.54 13.72 1.00
C GLU A 528 -6.05 13.40 1.04
N GLY A 529 -6.71 13.49 -0.11
CA GLY A 529 -8.01 12.88 -0.33
C GLY A 529 -7.86 11.41 -0.71
N GLY A 530 -8.89 10.84 -1.30
CA GLY A 530 -8.81 9.51 -1.88
C GLY A 530 -7.94 9.53 -3.14
N GLN A 531 -7.41 8.38 -3.53
CA GLN A 531 -6.58 8.27 -4.72
C GLN A 531 -7.32 8.83 -5.95
N GLY A 532 -6.62 9.51 -6.86
CA GLY A 532 -7.30 10.32 -7.88
C GLY A 532 -7.39 11.81 -7.62
N THR A 533 -7.14 12.24 -6.39
CA THR A 533 -7.33 13.63 -5.97
C THR A 533 -6.02 14.39 -5.86
N GLU A 534 -6.10 15.70 -6.04
CA GLU A 534 -5.03 16.63 -5.69
C GLU A 534 -5.37 17.28 -4.34
N PRO A 535 -4.42 17.36 -3.39
CA PRO A 535 -4.67 17.99 -2.10
C PRO A 535 -5.24 19.42 -2.24
N ARG A 536 -6.40 19.66 -1.62
CA ARG A 536 -7.01 21.00 -1.52
C ARG A 536 -6.53 21.76 -0.29
N ALA A 537 -6.25 21.02 0.78
CA ALA A 537 -5.67 21.57 2.00
C ALA A 537 -4.15 21.73 1.84
N THR A 538 -3.58 22.73 2.51
CA THR A 538 -2.15 23.03 2.46
C THR A 538 -1.37 22.48 3.64
N GLU A 539 -2.06 22.11 4.73
CA GLU A 539 -1.46 21.61 5.96
C GLU A 539 -2.40 20.69 6.76
N ALA A 540 -1.80 19.73 7.46
CA ALA A 540 -2.44 18.79 8.37
C ALA A 540 -2.85 19.42 9.70
N ARG A 541 -3.84 18.83 10.35
CA ARG A 541 -4.49 19.34 11.56
C ARG A 541 -4.59 18.27 12.63
N LEU A 542 -4.29 18.67 13.86
CA LEU A 542 -4.52 17.88 15.06
C LEU A 542 -5.87 18.30 15.65
N ILE A 543 -6.83 17.38 15.67
CA ILE A 543 -8.18 17.63 16.19
C ILE A 543 -8.48 16.84 17.46
N LYS A 544 -9.28 17.41 18.36
CA LYS A 544 -9.84 16.71 19.52
C LYS A 544 -11.30 16.42 19.30
N VAL A 545 -11.68 15.14 19.33
CA VAL A 545 -13.01 14.65 18.97
C VAL A 545 -13.65 13.97 20.17
N ASP A 546 -14.93 14.25 20.39
CA ASP A 546 -15.79 13.44 21.27
C ASP A 546 -16.27 12.20 20.48
N PRO A 547 -15.85 10.97 20.86
CA PRO A 547 -16.23 9.76 20.13
C PRO A 547 -17.73 9.42 20.22
N ALA A 548 -18.49 10.01 21.16
CA ALA A 548 -19.93 9.74 21.27
C ALA A 548 -20.76 10.57 20.29
N THR A 549 -20.30 11.77 19.95
CA THR A 549 -21.05 12.77 19.17
C THR A 549 -20.37 13.16 17.86
N GLY A 550 -19.07 12.89 17.70
CA GLY A 550 -18.26 13.39 16.60
C GLY A 550 -17.88 14.86 16.72
N ALA A 551 -18.21 15.52 17.84
CA ALA A 551 -17.96 16.94 18.02
C ALA A 551 -16.46 17.24 18.11
N VAL A 552 -15.97 18.15 17.26
CA VAL A 552 -14.59 18.65 17.29
C VAL A 552 -14.49 19.83 18.24
N SER A 553 -13.74 19.66 19.33
CA SER A 553 -13.56 20.68 20.38
C SER A 553 -12.24 21.46 20.27
N LYS A 554 -11.27 20.93 19.52
CA LYS A 554 -9.98 21.56 19.20
C LYS A 554 -9.60 21.22 17.78
N ASN A 555 -8.97 22.18 17.10
CA ASN A 555 -8.39 22.03 15.77
C ASN A 555 -7.18 22.96 15.69
N VAL A 556 -5.99 22.38 15.67
CA VAL A 556 -4.72 23.13 15.68
C VAL A 556 -3.80 22.60 14.59
N VAL A 557 -2.85 23.44 14.18
CA VAL A 557 -1.79 23.05 13.23
C VAL A 557 -0.52 22.86 14.05
N PRO A 558 -0.11 21.60 14.33
CA PRO A 558 1.01 21.36 15.22
C PRO A 558 2.38 21.69 14.59
N VAL A 559 2.49 21.48 13.27
CA VAL A 559 3.69 21.78 12.48
C VAL A 559 3.23 22.50 11.21
N PRO A 560 3.50 23.82 11.08
CA PRO A 560 3.08 24.58 9.91
C PRO A 560 3.55 23.97 8.59
N GLY A 561 2.65 23.84 7.62
CA GLY A 561 2.95 23.32 6.28
C GLY A 561 3.21 21.82 6.16
N ALA A 562 3.12 21.06 7.26
CA ALA A 562 3.20 19.60 7.22
C ALA A 562 2.00 19.00 6.48
N ALA A 563 2.23 18.01 5.61
CA ALA A 563 1.20 17.37 4.80
C ALA A 563 0.39 16.33 5.58
N SER A 564 1.02 15.67 6.56
CA SER A 564 0.39 14.63 7.38
C SER A 564 0.79 14.75 8.84
N ILE A 565 -0.10 14.31 9.73
CA ILE A 565 0.22 13.90 11.10
C ILE A 565 0.09 12.38 11.15
N ASN A 566 1.23 11.74 10.91
CA ASN A 566 1.39 10.33 10.61
C ASN A 566 1.12 9.41 11.79
N GLU A 567 1.56 9.80 12.98
CA GLU A 567 1.48 8.95 14.17
C GLU A 567 1.37 9.80 15.43
N LEU A 568 0.68 9.29 16.46
CA LEU A 568 0.46 9.94 17.75
C LEU A 568 0.70 8.97 18.90
N THR A 569 1.34 9.44 19.97
CA THR A 569 1.57 8.67 21.20
C THR A 569 1.54 9.58 22.44
N ILE A 570 1.51 9.00 23.63
CA ILE A 570 1.68 9.74 24.89
C ILE A 570 3.13 9.60 25.36
N GLY A 571 3.78 10.73 25.59
CA GLY A 571 5.13 10.76 26.14
C GLY A 571 5.17 10.55 27.65
N PRO A 572 6.36 10.32 28.20
CA PRO A 572 6.57 10.16 29.65
C PRO A 572 6.20 11.43 30.45
N ASP A 573 6.20 12.59 29.79
CA ASP A 573 5.74 13.87 30.35
C ASP A 573 4.20 14.00 30.39
N GLY A 574 3.48 12.99 29.90
CA GLY A 574 2.03 12.94 29.85
C GLY A 574 1.42 13.85 28.80
N ASN A 575 2.22 14.39 27.87
CA ASN A 575 1.77 15.17 26.72
C ASN A 575 1.63 14.28 25.48
N ILE A 576 0.99 14.83 24.44
CA ILE A 576 0.92 14.18 23.13
C ILE A 576 2.25 14.40 22.43
N TRP A 577 2.83 13.32 21.94
CA TRP A 577 3.93 13.36 21.00
C TRP A 577 3.41 12.86 19.66
N GLY A 578 3.73 13.58 18.59
CA GLY A 578 3.29 13.21 17.26
C GLY A 578 4.38 13.37 16.22
N LEU A 579 4.26 12.61 15.15
CA LEU A 579 5.07 12.73 13.96
C LEU A 579 4.25 13.45 12.89
N ALA A 580 4.75 14.58 12.42
CA ALA A 580 4.20 15.30 11.27
C ALA A 580 5.26 15.42 10.20
N ASP A 581 5.09 14.68 9.10
CA ASP A 581 6.10 14.45 8.08
C ASP A 581 7.45 13.97 8.67
N GLY A 582 8.49 14.80 8.60
CA GLY A 582 9.81 14.55 9.19
C GLY A 582 10.08 15.32 10.49
N THR A 583 9.05 15.85 11.15
CA THR A 583 9.16 16.61 12.41
C THR A 583 8.38 15.95 13.53
N VAL A 584 9.04 15.72 14.67
CA VAL A 584 8.36 15.31 15.91
C VAL A 584 7.87 16.56 16.63
N PHE A 585 6.62 16.57 17.11
CA PHE A 585 6.08 17.65 17.93
C PHE A 585 5.59 17.14 19.28
N VAL A 586 5.57 18.02 20.27
CA VAL A 586 4.98 17.79 21.59
C VAL A 586 3.86 18.79 21.80
N ALA A 587 2.67 18.32 22.12
CA ALA A 587 1.49 19.15 22.36
C ALA A 587 0.83 18.82 23.69
N ASN A 588 0.31 19.84 24.37
CA ASN A 588 -0.44 19.68 25.60
C ASN A 588 -1.68 18.81 25.36
N LYS A 589 -1.83 17.70 26.09
CA LYS A 589 -2.93 16.74 25.86
C LYS A 589 -4.34 17.28 26.10
N THR A 590 -4.47 18.39 26.81
CA THR A 590 -5.76 19.02 27.12
C THR A 590 -6.12 20.07 26.08
N THR A 591 -5.17 20.95 25.75
CA THR A 591 -5.42 22.14 24.91
C THR A 591 -5.02 21.97 23.45
N GLY A 592 -4.12 21.04 23.14
CA GLY A 592 -3.49 20.89 21.82
C GLY A 592 -2.38 21.90 21.53
N VAL A 593 -2.09 22.81 22.46
CA VAL A 593 -1.02 23.81 22.28
C VAL A 593 0.31 23.10 22.11
N VAL A 594 1.01 23.40 21.02
CA VAL A 594 2.36 22.91 20.75
C VAL A 594 3.31 23.50 21.77
N LEU A 595 4.03 22.62 22.46
CA LEU A 595 5.02 22.96 23.46
C LEU A 595 6.42 22.95 22.84
N ARG A 596 6.73 21.97 22.00
CA ARG A 596 8.06 21.71 21.44
C ARG A 596 7.95 21.09 20.04
N THR A 597 8.95 21.33 19.20
CA THR A 597 9.11 20.66 17.91
C THR A 597 10.58 20.28 17.70
N TYR A 598 10.81 19.14 17.07
CA TYR A 598 12.12 18.57 16.80
C TYR A 598 12.18 18.15 15.33
N PRO A 599 12.75 18.98 14.45
CA PRO A 599 13.01 18.58 13.09
C PRO A 599 13.97 17.39 13.07
N VAL A 600 13.60 16.32 12.35
CA VAL A 600 14.45 15.14 12.18
C VAL A 600 15.04 15.13 10.77
N PHE A 601 14.18 15.32 9.77
CA PHE A 601 14.59 15.45 8.37
C PHE A 601 13.58 16.29 7.58
N PRO A 602 13.99 16.94 6.48
CA PRO A 602 13.07 17.65 5.61
C PRO A 602 12.34 16.70 4.66
N GLY A 603 11.12 17.05 4.27
CA GLY A 603 10.34 16.31 3.27
C GLY A 603 8.88 16.18 3.71
N ARG A 604 7.99 16.01 2.74
CA ARG A 604 6.56 15.71 2.98
C ARG A 604 6.35 14.21 2.93
N ILE A 605 5.52 13.70 3.83
CA ILE A 605 5.25 12.28 3.96
C ILE A 605 3.73 12.06 3.88
N THR A 606 3.35 10.97 3.24
CA THR A 606 1.96 10.59 3.04
C THR A 606 1.32 10.02 4.29
N GLY A 607 -0.01 10.09 4.40
CA GLY A 607 -0.74 9.75 5.63
C GLY A 607 -0.65 8.31 6.13
N HIS A 608 -0.15 7.37 5.31
CA HIS A 608 -0.04 5.95 5.67
C HIS A 608 1.36 5.52 6.13
N ASP A 609 2.37 6.39 5.98
CA ASP A 609 3.73 6.14 6.48
C ASP A 609 3.87 6.77 7.87
N GLY A 610 4.89 6.37 8.63
CA GLY A 610 5.14 6.79 10.00
C GLY A 610 4.84 5.71 11.03
N ALA A 611 5.73 5.57 12.00
CA ALA A 611 5.52 4.79 13.21
C ALA A 611 6.39 5.36 14.33
N LEU A 612 5.93 5.28 15.58
CA LEU A 612 6.62 5.77 16.76
C LEU A 612 6.57 4.72 17.87
N SER A 613 7.67 4.54 18.62
CA SER A 613 7.71 3.72 19.83
C SER A 613 8.61 4.35 20.88
N TRP A 614 8.14 4.36 22.13
CA TRP A 614 8.91 4.83 23.29
C TRP A 614 9.75 3.71 23.88
N ARG A 615 11.03 4.01 24.14
CA ARG A 615 11.94 3.09 24.81
C ARG A 615 13.04 3.86 25.54
N ASP A 616 13.28 3.50 26.80
CA ASP A 616 14.41 4.00 27.61
C ASP A 616 14.53 5.54 27.67
N GLY A 617 13.40 6.27 27.62
CA GLY A 617 13.37 7.74 27.57
C GLY A 617 13.56 8.36 26.20
N TYR A 618 13.70 7.54 25.15
CA TYR A 618 13.83 7.93 23.76
C TYR A 618 12.59 7.56 22.95
N LEU A 619 12.30 8.37 21.94
CA LEU A 619 11.25 8.11 20.97
C LEU A 619 11.90 7.65 19.66
N TYR A 620 11.77 6.36 19.37
CA TYR A 620 12.17 5.78 18.08
C TYR A 620 11.07 6.00 17.06
N GLY A 621 11.47 6.21 15.80
CA GLY A 621 10.52 6.33 14.71
C GLY A 621 11.04 5.85 13.37
N VAL A 622 10.12 5.41 12.52
CA VAL A 622 10.36 5.16 11.09
C VAL A 622 9.45 6.07 10.28
N SER A 623 10.03 6.84 9.35
CA SER A 623 9.28 7.70 8.43
C SER A 623 10.12 8.05 7.22
N GLY A 624 9.54 8.07 6.02
CA GLY A 624 10.21 8.44 4.78
C GLY A 624 11.42 7.56 4.46
N GLY A 625 11.38 6.28 4.84
CA GLY A 625 12.51 5.37 4.68
C GLY A 625 13.51 5.36 5.84
N ARG A 626 13.39 6.24 6.82
CA ARG A 626 14.44 6.52 7.82
C ARG A 626 14.08 5.97 9.19
N LEU A 627 15.00 5.25 9.82
CA LEU A 627 14.96 4.96 11.25
C LEU A 627 15.69 6.06 12.00
N PHE A 628 15.02 6.69 12.96
CA PHE A 628 15.56 7.75 13.78
C PHE A 628 15.18 7.56 15.25
N VAL A 629 15.84 8.33 16.10
CA VAL A 629 15.56 8.42 17.53
C VAL A 629 15.59 9.87 17.98
N VAL A 630 14.70 10.24 18.91
CA VAL A 630 14.65 11.56 19.57
C VAL A 630 14.78 11.37 21.08
N ASP A 631 15.66 12.15 21.71
CA ASP A 631 15.76 12.25 23.16
C ASP A 631 14.48 12.92 23.72
N GLY A 632 13.72 12.19 24.56
CA GLY A 632 12.46 12.66 25.13
C GLY A 632 12.58 13.89 26.05
N LEU A 633 13.79 14.13 26.59
CA LEU A 633 14.09 15.24 27.50
C LEU A 633 14.81 16.38 26.78
N GLY A 634 15.95 16.05 26.17
CA GLY A 634 16.83 17.03 25.52
C GLY A 634 16.39 17.44 24.11
N GLY A 635 15.56 16.63 23.45
CA GLY A 635 15.06 16.90 22.10
C GLY A 635 16.06 16.66 20.96
N ALA A 636 17.28 16.20 21.27
CA ALA A 636 18.27 15.86 20.27
C ALA A 636 17.76 14.70 19.40
N SER A 637 17.83 14.85 18.08
CA SER A 637 17.43 13.83 17.11
C SER A 637 18.64 13.21 16.43
N THR A 638 18.55 11.92 16.09
CA THR A 638 19.61 11.19 15.37
C THR A 638 18.97 10.25 14.35
N ILE A 639 19.45 10.32 13.10
CA ILE A 639 19.08 9.35 12.07
C ILE A 639 20.03 8.15 12.21
N ILE A 640 19.48 7.00 12.58
CA ILE A 640 20.22 5.74 12.74
C ILE A 640 20.45 5.12 11.37
N ARG A 641 19.41 5.10 10.53
CA ARG A 641 19.47 4.65 9.14
C ARG A 641 18.61 5.57 8.28
N ASP A 642 19.12 6.00 7.13
CA ASP A 642 18.51 7.07 6.34
C ASP A 642 17.73 6.61 5.10
N HIS A 643 17.51 5.30 4.93
CA HIS A 643 16.81 4.76 3.75
C HIS A 643 16.26 3.34 3.98
N GLY A 644 15.32 2.98 3.11
CA GLY A 644 14.89 1.60 2.88
C GLY A 644 14.00 0.97 3.96
N LEU A 645 13.61 1.69 5.01
CA LEU A 645 12.77 1.13 6.08
C LEU A 645 11.33 1.65 6.04
N ASN A 646 10.36 0.77 6.28
CA ASN A 646 8.95 1.13 6.43
C ASN A 646 8.34 0.35 7.60
N ARG A 647 7.47 1.01 8.37
CA ARG A 647 6.88 0.51 9.63
C ARG A 647 7.91 0.28 10.73
N LEU A 648 7.43 0.27 11.98
CA LEU A 648 8.24 -0.04 13.16
C LEU A 648 7.38 -0.83 14.14
N ALA A 649 7.76 -2.06 14.44
CA ALA A 649 7.06 -2.90 15.41
C ALA A 649 8.02 -3.40 16.48
N GLU A 650 7.75 -3.07 17.74
CA GLU A 650 8.56 -3.50 18.87
C GLU A 650 8.22 -4.93 19.29
N GLY A 651 9.24 -5.77 19.47
CA GLY A 651 9.11 -7.09 20.05
C GLY A 651 9.38 -7.12 21.56
N PRO A 652 8.85 -8.13 22.27
CA PRO A 652 9.11 -8.32 23.70
C PRO A 652 10.58 -8.67 24.01
N ASP A 653 11.36 -9.06 23.00
CA ASP A 653 12.81 -9.22 23.04
C ASP A 653 13.57 -7.88 23.03
N GLY A 654 12.84 -6.77 22.89
CA GLY A 654 13.38 -5.41 22.79
C GLY A 654 13.97 -5.08 21.43
N LYS A 655 13.80 -5.94 20.41
CA LYS A 655 14.15 -5.62 19.02
C LYS A 655 13.00 -4.90 18.35
N TYR A 656 13.35 -4.07 17.38
CA TYR A 656 12.41 -3.50 16.43
C TYR A 656 12.42 -4.29 15.13
N TYR A 657 11.24 -4.52 14.56
CA TYR A 657 11.06 -5.15 13.26
C TYR A 657 10.47 -4.14 12.27
N SER A 658 11.02 -4.12 11.06
CA SER A 658 10.66 -3.16 10.01
C SER A 658 10.69 -3.83 8.65
N LEU A 659 9.92 -3.32 7.70
CA LEU A 659 9.96 -3.75 6.31
C LEU A 659 11.20 -3.12 5.65
N LEU A 660 11.96 -3.91 4.91
CA LEU A 660 13.22 -3.53 4.30
C LEU A 660 13.13 -3.58 2.77
N ARG A 661 13.38 -2.44 2.14
CA ARG A 661 13.75 -2.29 0.74
C ARG A 661 15.27 -2.37 0.63
N LEU A 662 15.75 -3.37 -0.10
CA LEU A 662 17.18 -3.56 -0.35
C LEU A 662 17.71 -2.46 -1.27
N ASP A 663 19.02 -2.22 -1.20
CA ASP A 663 19.68 -1.26 -2.07
C ASP A 663 19.53 -1.66 -3.54
N GLY A 664 19.19 -0.69 -4.38
CA GLY A 664 18.88 -0.91 -5.79
C GLY A 664 17.50 -1.49 -6.07
N TRP A 665 16.71 -1.85 -5.05
CA TRP A 665 15.36 -2.38 -5.22
C TRP A 665 14.32 -1.26 -5.16
N THR A 666 13.17 -1.49 -5.78
CA THR A 666 12.05 -0.54 -5.84
C THR A 666 11.01 -0.74 -4.74
N ILE A 667 10.82 -1.98 -4.27
CA ILE A 667 9.81 -2.31 -3.25
C ILE A 667 10.43 -2.99 -2.02
N PRO A 668 9.84 -2.81 -0.82
CA PRO A 668 10.26 -3.54 0.37
C PRO A 668 9.79 -4.99 0.30
N THR A 669 10.72 -5.93 0.22
CA THR A 669 10.43 -7.37 0.13
C THR A 669 10.91 -8.16 1.34
N ASN A 670 11.75 -7.55 2.17
CA ASN A 670 12.42 -8.22 3.26
C ASN A 670 11.92 -7.71 4.62
N LEU A 671 12.08 -8.54 5.63
CA LEU A 671 11.97 -8.11 7.02
C LEU A 671 13.38 -7.73 7.50
N ALA A 672 13.49 -6.66 8.29
CA ALA A 672 14.69 -6.31 9.01
C ALA A 672 14.42 -6.27 10.51
N SER A 673 15.48 -6.46 11.29
CA SER A 673 15.45 -6.12 12.71
C SER A 673 16.52 -5.09 13.08
N TYR A 674 16.22 -4.26 14.06
CA TYR A 674 17.15 -3.34 14.70
C TYR A 674 17.17 -3.65 16.20
N THR A 675 18.36 -3.77 16.78
CA THR A 675 18.53 -3.96 18.23
C THR A 675 18.99 -2.63 18.81
N PRO A 676 18.13 -1.92 19.58
CA PRO A 676 18.54 -0.75 20.34
C PRO A 676 19.73 -1.05 21.27
N PRO A 677 20.55 -0.05 21.62
CA PRO A 677 21.57 -0.20 22.65
C PRO A 677 20.96 -0.70 23.96
N ALA A 678 21.72 -1.47 24.73
CA ALA A 678 21.30 -1.87 26.07
C ALA A 678 21.20 -0.63 26.97
N ASP A 679 20.11 -0.51 27.74
CA ASP A 679 19.92 0.55 28.73
C ASP A 679 20.82 0.31 29.96
N PRO A 680 21.87 1.11 30.19
CA PRO A 680 22.72 0.99 31.37
C PRO A 680 22.10 1.59 32.64
N CYS A 681 20.99 2.34 32.53
CA CYS A 681 20.29 3.00 33.63
C CYS A 681 18.78 2.69 33.59
N ALA A 682 18.44 1.41 33.67
CA ALA A 682 17.05 0.98 33.70
C ALA A 682 16.22 1.76 34.75
N LYS A 683 15.06 2.28 34.32
CA LYS A 683 14.15 3.11 35.13
C LYS A 683 14.69 4.50 35.46
N SER A 684 15.45 5.06 34.53
CA SER A 684 15.92 6.44 34.60
C SER A 684 14.84 7.48 34.92
N ASP A 685 15.26 8.55 35.59
CA ASP A 685 14.38 9.64 35.99
C ASP A 685 14.02 10.55 34.81
N LEU A 686 12.85 10.33 34.22
CA LEU A 686 12.36 11.11 33.07
C LEU A 686 11.66 12.42 33.45
N ARG A 687 11.85 12.94 34.68
CA ARG A 687 11.36 14.29 35.02
C ARG A 687 12.12 15.33 34.20
N ALA A 688 11.41 16.37 33.78
CA ALA A 688 11.95 17.44 32.94
C ALA A 688 13.07 18.27 33.61
N GLN A 689 13.13 18.27 34.94
CA GLN A 689 14.14 18.99 35.72
C GLN A 689 14.89 18.03 36.63
N VAL A 690 16.13 18.38 36.98
CA VAL A 690 16.98 17.60 37.87
C VAL A 690 16.52 17.79 39.31
N TRP A 691 16.35 16.68 40.03
CA TRP A 691 15.97 16.70 41.45
C TRP A 691 17.03 16.05 42.32
N THR A 692 17.24 16.64 43.49
CA THR A 692 18.13 16.11 44.53
C THR A 692 17.28 15.84 45.77
N GLY A 693 16.87 14.58 45.96
CA GLY A 693 15.87 14.23 46.96
C GLY A 693 14.51 14.88 46.68
N ASN A 694 14.00 15.64 47.65
CA ASN A 694 12.72 16.34 47.55
C ASN A 694 12.81 17.75 46.92
N ILE A 695 13.98 18.18 46.45
CA ILE A 695 14.19 19.54 45.94
C ILE A 695 14.44 19.53 44.44
N ASN A 696 13.73 20.40 43.74
CA ASN A 696 13.91 20.67 42.31
C ASN A 696 14.99 21.73 42.11
N SER A 697 16.03 21.40 41.34
CA SER A 697 17.14 22.31 41.07
C SER A 697 16.82 23.40 40.05
N GLN A 698 15.69 23.31 39.34
CA GLN A 698 15.35 24.12 38.16
C GLN A 698 16.26 23.91 36.94
N VAL A 699 17.27 23.04 37.02
CA VAL A 699 18.11 22.65 35.88
C VAL A 699 17.36 21.66 35.01
N GLN A 700 17.39 21.85 33.69
CA GLN A 700 16.79 20.92 32.73
C GLN A 700 17.49 19.56 32.78
N ASN A 701 16.70 18.50 32.94
CA ASN A 701 17.22 17.14 32.84
C ASN A 701 17.40 16.76 31.37
N ARG A 702 18.35 15.86 31.10
CA ARG A 702 18.72 15.40 29.75
C ARG A 702 19.46 14.08 29.84
N HIS A 703 19.47 13.29 28.78
CA HIS A 703 20.32 12.11 28.72
C HIS A 703 21.77 12.52 28.50
N LEU A 704 22.68 12.04 29.37
CA LEU A 704 24.14 12.25 29.18
C LEU A 704 24.78 11.12 28.37
N ARG A 705 24.14 9.95 28.39
CA ARG A 705 24.42 8.78 27.55
C ARG A 705 23.12 7.99 27.39
N TYR A 706 23.12 6.98 26.52
CA TYR A 706 21.93 6.16 26.29
C TYR A 706 21.36 5.63 27.62
N GLY A 707 20.05 5.76 27.80
CA GLY A 707 19.33 5.42 29.03
C GLY A 707 19.54 6.36 30.21
N CYS A 708 20.77 6.84 30.48
CA CYS A 708 21.09 7.56 31.72
C CYS A 708 20.88 9.08 31.65
N THR A 709 20.01 9.61 32.52
CA THR A 709 19.79 11.06 32.65
C THR A 709 20.81 11.72 33.56
N LEU A 710 20.93 13.05 33.47
CA LEU A 710 21.74 13.84 34.39
C LEU A 710 21.35 13.58 35.86
N THR A 711 20.06 13.38 36.15
CA THR A 711 19.62 13.02 37.51
C THR A 711 20.18 11.65 37.95
N ASP A 712 20.22 10.67 37.06
CA ASP A 712 20.72 9.31 37.39
C ASP A 712 22.24 9.27 37.52
N GLU A 713 22.93 10.19 36.86
CA GLU A 713 24.38 10.34 36.96
C GLU A 713 24.83 11.02 38.25
N LEU A 714 23.89 11.59 39.03
CA LEU A 714 24.14 12.09 40.37
C LEU A 714 24.03 10.96 41.42
N PRO A 715 24.65 11.12 42.61
CA PRO A 715 24.49 10.15 43.69
C PRO A 715 23.02 9.90 44.05
N ASP A 716 22.63 8.63 44.16
CA ASP A 716 21.24 8.25 44.40
C ASP A 716 20.72 8.79 45.75
N ALA A 717 19.73 9.69 45.67
CA ALA A 717 19.09 10.29 46.83
C ALA A 717 18.30 9.29 47.70
N LYS A 718 17.95 8.11 47.16
CA LYS A 718 17.25 7.03 47.88
C LYS A 718 18.20 6.06 48.58
N ALA A 719 19.50 6.13 48.30
CA ALA A 719 20.49 5.30 48.98
C ALA A 719 20.60 5.65 50.47
N GLN A 720 21.17 4.73 51.26
CA GLN A 720 21.48 5.01 52.65
C GLN A 720 22.73 5.91 52.73
N TRP A 721 22.54 7.13 53.23
CA TRP A 721 23.62 8.10 53.41
C TRP A 721 24.00 8.22 54.90
N PRO A 722 25.31 8.19 55.23
CA PRO A 722 25.77 8.31 56.63
C PRO A 722 25.37 9.63 57.30
N SER A 723 25.29 10.70 56.51
CA SER A 723 24.80 12.01 56.93
C SER A 723 24.40 12.83 55.71
N HIS A 724 23.61 13.88 55.92
CA HIS A 724 23.29 14.87 54.89
C HIS A 724 24.55 15.48 54.26
N GLY A 725 25.56 15.83 55.05
CA GLY A 725 26.83 16.37 54.55
C GLY A 725 27.57 15.40 53.62
N ALA A 726 27.53 14.10 53.90
CA ALA A 726 28.14 13.08 53.03
C ALA A 726 27.48 13.02 51.65
N TYR A 727 26.14 13.12 51.60
CA TYR A 727 25.40 13.21 50.34
C TYR A 727 25.77 14.47 49.55
N VAL A 728 25.75 15.64 50.19
CA VAL A 728 26.07 16.92 49.52
C VAL A 728 27.49 16.92 48.95
N VAL A 729 28.48 16.38 49.68
CA VAL A 729 29.86 16.25 49.19
C VAL A 729 29.97 15.28 48.01
N ALA A 730 29.21 14.18 48.03
CA ALA A 730 29.19 13.25 46.90
C ALA A 730 28.61 13.91 45.64
N VAL A 731 27.53 14.69 45.79
CA VAL A 731 26.92 15.45 44.70
C VAL A 731 27.90 16.49 44.14
N ASP A 732 28.55 17.27 45.01
CA ASP A 732 29.57 18.26 44.60
C ASP A 732 30.71 17.62 43.81
N ARG A 733 31.22 16.48 44.30
CA ARG A 733 32.29 15.73 43.63
C ARG A 733 31.88 15.29 42.23
N ARG A 734 30.68 14.71 42.09
CA ARG A 734 30.18 14.24 40.80
C ARG A 734 29.93 15.40 39.83
N LEU A 735 29.35 16.51 40.30
CA LEU A 735 29.13 17.69 39.46
C LEU A 735 30.44 18.31 38.98
N ARG A 736 31.49 18.38 39.81
CA ARG A 736 32.81 18.85 39.34
C ARG A 736 33.37 18.02 38.21
N GLN A 737 33.14 16.70 38.23
CA GLN A 737 33.53 15.81 37.15
C GLN A 737 32.72 16.10 35.88
N LEU A 738 31.39 16.16 35.99
CA LEU A 738 30.50 16.46 34.86
C LEU A 738 30.77 17.85 34.26
N GLU A 739 31.14 18.84 35.08
CA GLU A 739 31.58 20.17 34.62
C GLU A 739 32.91 20.11 33.87
N ALA A 740 33.88 19.34 34.36
CA ALA A 740 35.18 19.16 33.71
C ALA A 740 35.04 18.43 32.35
N ASP A 741 34.10 17.49 32.28
CA ASP A 741 33.77 16.73 31.06
C ASP A 741 32.90 17.55 30.09
N GLY A 742 32.50 18.79 30.46
CA GLY A 742 31.67 19.67 29.63
C GLY A 742 30.20 19.22 29.52
N GLN A 743 29.77 18.26 30.35
CA GLN A 743 28.42 17.71 30.33
C GLN A 743 27.42 18.55 31.13
N VAL A 744 27.91 19.38 32.07
CA VAL A 744 27.12 20.29 32.91
C VAL A 744 27.78 21.67 32.90
N GLU A 745 26.99 22.73 32.64
CA GLU A 745 27.50 24.09 32.72
C GLU A 745 27.69 24.53 34.17
N ARG A 746 28.64 25.44 34.41
CA ARG A 746 29.00 25.87 35.78
C ARG A 746 27.81 26.42 36.58
N TRP A 747 26.87 27.12 35.94
CA TRP A 747 25.68 27.66 36.63
C TRP A 747 24.67 26.55 36.97
N GLU A 748 24.52 25.54 36.11
CA GLU A 748 23.70 24.36 36.37
C GLU A 748 24.22 23.61 37.59
N GLY A 749 25.54 23.40 37.64
CA GLY A 749 26.20 22.76 38.78
C GLY A 749 25.99 23.52 40.09
N ILE A 750 26.00 24.86 40.07
CA ILE A 750 25.67 25.68 41.24
C ILE A 750 24.23 25.43 41.72
N MET A 751 23.26 25.40 40.80
CA MET A 751 21.85 25.20 41.13
C MET A 751 21.58 23.81 41.70
N ILE A 752 22.20 22.77 41.13
CA ILE A 752 22.08 21.39 41.63
C ILE A 752 22.74 21.25 43.01
N ARG A 753 23.93 21.85 43.24
CA ARG A 753 24.57 21.86 44.56
C ARG A 753 23.70 22.56 45.61
N PHE A 754 23.10 23.69 45.26
CA PHE A 754 22.19 24.40 46.15
C PHE A 754 20.98 23.54 46.50
N ALA A 755 20.34 22.92 45.51
CA ALA A 755 19.23 22.00 45.72
C ALA A 755 19.60 20.83 46.64
N ALA A 756 20.78 20.22 46.44
CA ALA A 756 21.26 19.14 47.28
C ALA A 756 21.47 19.59 48.73
N ALA A 757 22.05 20.78 48.94
CA ALA A 757 22.33 21.35 50.25
C ALA A 757 21.07 21.67 51.07
N ILE A 758 19.93 21.93 50.43
CA ILE A 758 18.66 22.17 51.12
C ILE A 758 17.71 20.95 51.11
N SER A 759 18.15 19.83 50.53
CA SER A 759 17.34 18.60 50.47
C SER A 759 17.19 17.89 51.81
N ASN A 760 16.21 17.01 51.90
CA ASN A 760 15.96 16.15 53.07
C ASN A 760 16.86 14.90 53.13
N VAL A 761 17.70 14.64 52.12
CA VAL A 761 18.47 13.39 52.00
C VAL A 761 19.49 13.26 53.13
N GLY A 762 19.53 12.10 53.80
CA GLY A 762 20.49 11.85 54.89
C GLY A 762 20.26 12.70 56.15
N ARG A 763 19.13 13.41 56.25
CA ARG A 763 18.68 14.07 57.49
C ARG A 763 17.86 13.07 58.29
N ARG A 764 18.17 12.93 59.58
CA ARG A 764 17.42 12.08 60.52
C ARG A 764 16.21 12.81 61.07
#